data_AF-A0A9D6EC51-F1
#
_entry.id   AF-A0A9D6EC51-F1
#
_cell.length_a   1.000
_cell.length_b   1.000
_cell.length_c   1.000
_cell.angle_alpha   90.00
_cell.angle_beta   90.00
_cell.angle_gamma   90.00
#
_symmetry.space_group_name_H-M   'P 1'
#
loop_
_entity.id
_entity.type
_entity.pdbx_description
1 polymer ?
#
loop_
_entity_poly.entity_id
_entity_poly.type
_entity_poly.pdbx_seq_one_letter_code
_entity_poly.pdbx_strand_id
1 'polypeptide(L)'
;MSDGMDRRAFFRIVGAGTAAAATAAGCTQAPERILPYVVPPENLVPGVASWYATVCRECPAGCGLLMRVREGRVVKVEGNPDHPVNRGRLCVRGQASLQGLYDPDRIRRPLRRDPSGALTEIGWDEAEKLLVEKLAELRREGQARRIALVSQLETGSLARLMDLWVEALGARPRISYEPFAYEALRAANRLTFGVDAIPAYAFEEARVVLSLGADYLETWLSPVGYAAGFARMHAVREGKPGRVIHVEPRLSLTAANADEWIANIPGSEAAVALGILRVVLDERLHPTLPGRELEALQTVAKAVSVESAARASGVTAAKIRQLARALAEAQPSLVVGGGVAVTARNATETQVAINLLNYALGNLGRTVRFGPNSAFGKVSPYGELLALTRAMEKGEVGVLLLARVNPVFTTPAQAGFEAALAKVPFVVSFASHLDESAARAHLVLPDLTPLESWGDYAPQEGIHGLMQPGMFPPPGFEPRALGDLLLSVGRALIPGSETLPGPFRWPSFQAYLREAWQALGRGAAPGVAPEAFWEESLRRGGFWRPVSPTPVRLRVEALQPVVMTAPTLSGPPDGLALLVVPSSRHYDGRGANKPWLHEAPDPMTQIVWDAWAEVPVETARRLAIREGDLVQLSSPHGALELPAHLSETLHPGAVAVPTGLGHSEHGRYAKGVGASPMRLLPAQADPTSQGLPWLSVRVTLTRRRVRLPLATLAGVTEVDPRREIIETVDLKTFFEREQKGEAPHRAHPSLYPDVQYPEHRWGMAIDLDTCIGCQACVVACQAENNVPVVGRAEAAYGRNLHWLRVERWWDRGHGPQPHAPEARFLPMLCQHCGQAPCEPVCPVFAAYHTDEGLNAQVYNRCVGTRYCGNNCPYMVRRFNWHEYSGPPPAEILGPLRRPYLGVPESFHLQLNPDVTVRGKGVMEKCTFCVQRIAAGKDRAKDEARPVRDGEIVPACQQTCPTQAIVFGDLKDPESRVAKLSHSPRGYHVLGELGTRPA
;
A
#
# COMPACT_ATOMS: atom_id res chain seq x y z
N MET A 1 34.64 30.47 62.29
CA MET A 1 33.40 31.17 62.66
C MET A 1 32.57 31.31 61.40
N SER A 2 31.38 30.75 61.45
CA SER A 2 30.37 30.69 60.40
C SER A 2 29.75 32.06 60.16
N ASP A 3 29.85 32.59 58.95
CA ASP A 3 28.83 33.52 58.45
C ASP A 3 28.03 32.79 57.38
N GLY A 4 26.97 32.13 57.86
CA GLY A 4 25.96 31.52 57.02
C GLY A 4 25.24 32.61 56.23
N MET A 5 25.12 32.39 54.93
CA MET A 5 24.31 33.20 54.04
C MET A 5 22.89 33.33 54.61
N ASP A 6 22.48 34.54 55.00
CA ASP A 6 21.13 34.80 55.51
C ASP A 6 20.12 34.34 54.46
N ARG A 7 19.10 33.59 54.92
CA ARG A 7 17.97 33.11 54.12
C ARG A 7 17.34 34.24 53.29
N ARG A 8 17.35 35.47 53.81
CA ARG A 8 16.87 36.66 53.10
C ARG A 8 17.81 37.12 51.98
N ALA A 9 19.13 37.00 52.17
CA ALA A 9 20.14 37.26 51.14
C ALA A 9 20.10 36.20 50.04
N PHE A 10 19.90 34.93 50.40
CA PHE A 10 19.69 33.84 49.43
C PHE A 10 18.43 34.09 48.57
N PHE A 11 17.28 34.42 49.19
CA PHE A 11 16.06 34.73 48.41
C PHE A 11 16.17 36.01 47.59
N ARG A 12 16.99 37.00 48.00
CA ARG A 12 17.28 38.18 47.17
C ARG A 12 18.14 37.85 45.95
N ILE A 13 19.17 37.02 46.11
CA ILE A 13 20.05 36.61 45.01
C ILE A 13 19.31 35.66 44.06
N VAL A 14 18.55 34.70 44.59
CA VAL A 14 17.70 33.82 43.78
C VAL A 14 16.62 34.64 43.10
N GLY A 15 15.92 35.54 43.80
CA GLY A 15 14.87 36.39 43.22
C GLY A 15 15.38 37.39 42.18
N ALA A 16 16.57 37.97 42.37
CA ALA A 16 17.22 38.83 41.38
C ALA A 16 17.78 38.03 40.20
N GLY A 17 18.30 36.82 40.45
CA GLY A 17 18.80 35.89 39.44
C GLY A 17 17.69 35.28 38.58
N THR A 18 16.55 34.91 39.16
CA THR A 18 15.37 34.46 38.40
C THR A 18 14.63 35.60 37.73
N ALA A 19 14.58 36.81 38.32
CA ALA A 19 14.00 37.96 37.63
C ALA A 19 14.84 38.37 36.40
N ALA A 20 16.17 38.47 36.54
CA ALA A 20 17.07 38.81 35.43
C ALA A 20 17.10 37.72 34.34
N ALA A 21 17.10 36.44 34.72
CA ALA A 21 17.04 35.33 33.77
C ALA A 21 15.66 35.22 33.10
N ALA A 22 14.56 35.50 33.82
CA ALA A 22 13.21 35.51 33.25
C ALA A 22 12.98 36.71 32.31
N THR A 23 13.56 37.89 32.59
CA THR A 23 13.48 39.04 31.68
C THR A 23 14.39 38.91 30.47
N ALA A 24 15.54 38.23 30.58
CA ALA A 24 16.44 38.01 29.44
C ALA A 24 15.94 36.89 28.51
N ALA A 25 15.34 35.82 29.04
CA ALA A 25 14.78 34.73 28.25
C ALA A 25 13.36 35.02 27.71
N GLY A 26 12.62 35.94 28.32
CA GLY A 26 11.25 36.29 27.93
C GLY A 26 11.11 37.27 26.77
N CYS A 27 12.20 37.94 26.34
CA CYS A 27 12.14 39.06 25.40
C CYS A 27 12.96 38.88 24.11
N THR A 28 13.32 37.65 23.74
CA THR A 28 13.90 37.39 22.41
C THR A 28 13.16 36.28 21.70
N GLN A 29 11.88 36.51 21.36
CA GLN A 29 11.37 35.87 20.14
C GLN A 29 12.14 36.50 18.98
N ALA A 30 12.86 35.70 18.20
CA ALA A 30 13.37 36.17 16.92
C ALA A 30 12.17 36.73 16.14
N PRO A 31 12.29 37.93 15.51
CA PRO A 31 11.17 38.50 14.78
C PRO A 31 10.76 37.54 13.66
N GLU A 32 9.51 37.06 13.72
CA GLU A 32 8.93 36.30 12.61
C GLU A 32 8.81 37.21 11.39
N ARG A 33 9.38 36.78 10.27
CA ARG A 33 9.33 37.52 9.01
C ARG A 33 8.20 36.98 8.15
N ILE A 34 7.23 37.84 7.84
CA ILE A 34 6.21 37.55 6.84
C ILE A 34 6.75 38.02 5.48
N LEU A 35 6.99 37.07 4.56
CA LEU A 35 7.52 37.34 3.24
C LEU A 35 6.41 37.21 2.18
N PRO A 36 5.87 38.32 1.64
CA PRO A 36 4.87 38.24 0.58
C PRO A 36 5.51 37.84 -0.75
N TYR A 37 4.67 37.35 -1.67
CA TYR A 37 5.08 37.19 -3.07
C TYR A 37 5.45 38.55 -3.67
N VAL A 38 6.55 38.59 -4.42
CA VAL A 38 6.93 39.79 -5.19
C VAL A 38 5.92 40.03 -6.32
N VAL A 39 5.51 38.95 -7.00
CA VAL A 39 4.43 38.93 -7.98
C VAL A 39 3.52 37.76 -7.63
N PRO A 40 2.33 38.01 -7.06
CA PRO A 40 1.40 36.94 -6.70
C PRO A 40 0.80 36.30 -7.96
N PRO A 41 0.71 34.96 -8.05
CA PRO A 41 -0.05 34.29 -9.10
C PRO A 41 -1.53 34.66 -8.99
N GLU A 42 -2.21 34.89 -10.12
CA GLU A 42 -3.63 35.28 -10.15
C GLU A 42 -4.56 34.27 -9.45
N ASN A 43 -4.20 32.99 -9.51
CA ASN A 43 -5.00 31.88 -8.97
C ASN A 43 -4.57 31.42 -7.57
N LEU A 44 -3.74 32.20 -6.87
CA LEU A 44 -3.24 31.85 -5.54
C LEU A 44 -3.74 32.86 -4.50
N VAL A 45 -4.52 32.37 -3.54
CA VAL A 45 -4.95 33.15 -2.37
C VAL A 45 -4.26 32.56 -1.14
N PRO A 46 -3.37 33.33 -0.46
CA PRO A 46 -2.71 32.86 0.76
C PRO A 46 -3.72 32.40 1.81
N GLY A 47 -3.49 31.23 2.41
CA GLY A 47 -4.39 30.60 3.37
C GLY A 47 -5.41 29.65 2.76
N VAL A 48 -5.69 29.75 1.46
CA VAL A 48 -6.65 28.89 0.75
C VAL A 48 -5.91 27.79 -0.01
N ALA A 49 -6.34 26.55 0.19
CA ALA A 49 -5.73 25.42 -0.50
C ALA A 49 -6.23 25.28 -1.94
N SER A 50 -5.32 25.00 -2.87
CA SER A 50 -5.63 24.54 -4.22
C SER A 50 -5.53 23.02 -4.30
N TRP A 51 -6.36 22.40 -5.15
CA TRP A 51 -6.35 20.94 -5.35
C TRP A 51 -6.01 20.60 -6.79
N TYR A 52 -4.97 19.78 -6.98
CA TYR A 52 -4.52 19.34 -8.30
C TYR A 52 -4.68 17.83 -8.45
N ALA A 53 -5.25 17.41 -9.58
CA ALA A 53 -5.46 16.00 -9.87
C ALA A 53 -4.24 15.37 -10.57
N THR A 54 -3.83 14.19 -10.11
CA THR A 54 -2.69 13.44 -10.64
C THR A 54 -2.91 11.92 -10.45
N VAL A 55 -1.88 11.11 -10.68
CA VAL A 55 -1.92 9.64 -10.53
C VAL A 55 -0.86 9.17 -9.54
N CYS A 56 -1.25 8.31 -8.60
CA CYS A 56 -0.34 7.64 -7.69
C CYS A 56 0.48 6.56 -8.42
N ARG A 57 1.80 6.59 -8.25
CA ARG A 57 2.74 5.64 -8.89
C ARG A 57 3.56 4.82 -7.87
N GLU A 58 3.09 4.72 -6.64
CA GLU A 58 3.69 3.86 -5.60
C GLU A 58 3.46 2.35 -5.86
N CYS A 59 2.64 2.00 -6.84
CA CYS A 59 2.54 0.67 -7.45
C CYS A 59 1.86 0.79 -8.82
N PRO A 60 1.84 -0.27 -9.65
CA PRO A 60 1.26 -0.19 -10.99
C PRO A 60 -0.27 -0.07 -11.06
N ALA A 61 -0.98 -0.13 -9.92
CA ALA A 61 -2.44 0.00 -9.87
C ALA A 61 -2.98 1.37 -10.37
N GLY A 62 -2.16 2.43 -10.33
CA GLY A 62 -2.50 3.74 -10.92
C GLY A 62 -3.76 4.40 -10.34
N CYS A 63 -3.87 4.49 -9.01
CA CYS A 63 -4.98 5.19 -8.35
C CYS A 63 -4.94 6.70 -8.64
N GLY A 64 -6.09 7.33 -8.87
CA GLY A 64 -6.18 8.78 -9.03
C GLY A 64 -5.99 9.49 -7.70
N LEU A 65 -5.25 10.60 -7.71
CA LEU A 65 -4.80 11.30 -6.52
C LEU A 65 -5.13 12.80 -6.65
N LEU A 66 -5.49 13.43 -5.54
CA LEU A 66 -5.65 14.88 -5.41
C LEU A 66 -4.58 15.40 -4.43
N MET A 67 -3.79 16.37 -4.87
CA MET A 67 -2.79 17.05 -4.06
C MET A 67 -3.38 18.31 -3.46
N ARG A 68 -3.40 18.42 -2.13
CA ARG A 68 -3.69 19.68 -1.43
C ARG A 68 -2.42 20.52 -1.44
N VAL A 69 -2.46 21.63 -2.17
CA VAL A 69 -1.35 22.57 -2.30
C VAL A 69 -1.64 23.83 -1.49
N ARG A 70 -0.67 24.23 -0.67
CA ARG A 70 -0.68 25.46 0.12
C ARG A 70 0.52 26.30 -0.29
N GLU A 71 0.27 27.51 -0.79
CA GLU A 71 1.32 28.46 -1.19
C GLU A 71 2.45 27.84 -2.06
N GLY A 72 2.11 26.89 -2.93
CA GLY A 72 3.05 26.22 -3.85
C GLY A 72 3.75 24.95 -3.33
N ARG A 73 3.40 24.45 -2.14
CA ARG A 73 3.88 23.16 -1.60
C ARG A 73 2.72 22.18 -1.37
N VAL A 74 2.95 20.89 -1.66
CA VAL A 74 1.97 19.83 -1.39
C VAL A 74 1.99 19.48 0.09
N VAL A 75 0.85 19.52 0.78
CA VAL A 75 0.79 19.26 2.24
C VAL A 75 -0.05 18.05 2.61
N LYS A 76 -0.85 17.54 1.67
CA LYS A 76 -1.67 16.34 1.83
C LYS A 76 -1.98 15.76 0.47
N VAL A 77 -2.10 14.44 0.41
CA VAL A 77 -2.64 13.73 -0.75
C VAL A 77 -3.91 13.00 -0.36
N GLU A 78 -4.89 12.99 -1.26
CA GLU A 78 -6.17 12.28 -1.08
C GLU A 78 -6.52 11.54 -2.38
N GLY A 79 -7.48 10.61 -2.33
CA GLY A 79 -7.92 9.95 -3.55
C GLY A 79 -8.80 10.89 -4.37
N ASN A 80 -8.73 10.79 -5.70
CA ASN A 80 -9.63 11.52 -6.60
C ASN A 80 -11.00 10.82 -6.67
N PRO A 81 -12.10 11.47 -6.21
CA PRO A 81 -13.46 10.90 -6.24
C PRO A 81 -13.91 10.49 -7.64
N ASP A 82 -13.47 11.20 -8.67
CA ASP A 82 -13.87 10.97 -10.06
C ASP A 82 -13.14 9.77 -10.68
N HIS A 83 -11.94 9.44 -10.19
CA HIS A 83 -11.10 8.43 -10.82
C HIS A 83 -11.67 7.00 -10.64
N PRO A 84 -11.89 6.22 -11.73
CA PRO A 84 -12.68 4.99 -11.66
C PRO A 84 -12.06 3.88 -10.79
N VAL A 85 -10.73 3.84 -10.68
CA VAL A 85 -10.00 2.79 -9.96
C VAL A 85 -10.28 2.83 -8.46
N ASN A 86 -10.27 4.02 -7.86
CA ASN A 86 -10.22 4.19 -6.42
C ASN A 86 -11.33 5.08 -5.85
N ARG A 87 -12.07 5.84 -6.68
CA ARG A 87 -13.27 6.60 -6.30
C ARG A 87 -13.10 7.39 -4.99
N GLY A 88 -12.00 8.14 -4.90
CA GLY A 88 -11.72 9.01 -3.75
C GLY A 88 -10.87 8.39 -2.65
N ARG A 89 -10.50 7.12 -2.74
CA ARG A 89 -9.82 6.38 -1.65
C ARG A 89 -8.33 6.16 -1.93
N LEU A 90 -7.51 5.96 -0.89
CA LEU A 90 -6.07 5.67 -1.02
C LEU A 90 -5.64 4.60 -0.01
N CYS A 91 -4.64 3.80 -0.40
CA CYS A 91 -3.96 2.89 0.51
C CYS A 91 -2.84 3.60 1.30
N VAL A 92 -2.20 2.88 2.25
CA VAL A 92 -1.07 3.39 3.04
C VAL A 92 0.07 3.94 2.18
N ARG A 93 0.40 3.27 1.07
CA ARG A 93 1.46 3.71 0.15
C ARG A 93 1.08 5.01 -0.55
N GLY A 94 -0.17 5.13 -1.01
CA GLY A 94 -0.69 6.34 -1.63
C GLY A 94 -0.59 7.56 -0.70
N GLN A 95 -0.96 7.40 0.57
CA GLN A 95 -0.78 8.45 1.59
C GLN A 95 0.69 8.80 1.83
N ALA A 96 1.56 7.79 1.87
CA ALA A 96 3.01 7.97 2.10
C ALA A 96 3.79 8.50 0.88
N SER A 97 3.19 8.60 -0.31
CA SER A 97 3.84 9.18 -1.49
C SER A 97 4.38 10.60 -1.24
N LEU A 98 3.74 11.35 -0.34
CA LEU A 98 4.17 12.68 0.08
C LEU A 98 5.56 12.67 0.75
N GLN A 99 5.91 11.61 1.49
CA GLN A 99 7.25 11.49 2.07
C GLN A 99 8.31 11.24 0.99
N GLY A 100 7.97 10.61 -0.13
CA GLY A 100 8.91 10.46 -1.24
C GLY A 100 9.28 11.80 -1.90
N LEU A 101 8.38 12.78 -1.86
CA LEU A 101 8.62 14.14 -2.37
C LEU A 101 9.60 14.92 -1.49
N TYR A 102 9.44 14.82 -0.17
CA TYR A 102 10.22 15.59 0.80
C TYR A 102 11.36 14.80 1.45
N ASP A 103 11.67 13.60 0.93
CA ASP A 103 12.73 12.76 1.46
C ASP A 103 14.09 13.49 1.34
N PRO A 104 14.80 13.68 2.45
CA PRO A 104 16.09 14.37 2.45
C PRO A 104 17.22 13.61 1.76
N ASP A 105 17.08 12.30 1.53
CA ASP A 105 18.05 11.44 0.83
C ASP A 105 17.82 11.38 -0.70
N ARG A 106 16.92 12.22 -1.23
CA ARG A 106 16.78 12.42 -2.67
C ARG A 106 18.08 12.92 -3.29
N ILE A 107 18.35 12.48 -4.52
CA ILE A 107 19.49 12.93 -5.31
C ILE A 107 19.22 14.36 -5.79
N ARG A 108 20.12 15.29 -5.46
CA ARG A 108 19.94 16.73 -5.75
C ARG A 108 20.40 17.11 -7.16
N ARG A 109 21.54 16.57 -7.58
CA ARG A 109 22.23 16.88 -8.84
C ARG A 109 22.73 15.59 -9.50
N PRO A 110 23.02 15.61 -10.80
CA PRO A 110 23.64 14.46 -11.47
C PRO A 110 24.90 14.01 -10.74
N LEU A 111 25.06 12.69 -10.60
CA LEU A 111 26.23 12.08 -9.98
C LEU A 111 27.01 11.28 -11.03
N ARG A 112 28.33 11.41 -11.04
CA ARG A 112 29.23 10.63 -11.88
C ARG A 112 30.17 9.82 -11.01
N ARG A 113 30.43 8.58 -11.41
CA ARG A 113 31.44 7.75 -10.78
C ARG A 113 32.83 8.17 -11.24
N ASP A 114 33.68 8.53 -10.29
CA ASP A 114 35.07 8.87 -10.53
C ASP A 114 35.96 7.60 -10.61
N PRO A 115 37.25 7.73 -11.00
CA PRO A 115 38.17 6.60 -11.05
C PRO A 115 38.46 5.94 -9.68
N SER A 116 38.21 6.62 -8.57
CA SER A 116 38.31 6.04 -7.22
C SER A 116 37.12 5.15 -6.87
N GLY A 117 36.06 5.22 -7.68
CA GLY A 117 34.80 4.51 -7.49
C GLY A 117 33.76 5.29 -6.70
N ALA A 118 34.03 6.54 -6.30
CA ALA A 118 33.08 7.39 -5.59
C ALA A 118 32.13 8.10 -6.56
N LEU A 119 30.89 8.35 -6.12
CA LEU A 119 29.93 9.18 -6.85
C LEU A 119 30.10 10.64 -6.44
N THR A 120 30.39 11.51 -7.41
CA THR A 120 30.57 12.95 -7.21
C THR A 120 29.55 13.74 -8.00
N GLU A 121 29.07 14.85 -7.45
CA GLU A 121 28.15 15.76 -8.17
C GLU A 121 28.84 16.37 -9.40
N ILE A 122 28.09 16.43 -10.52
CA ILE A 122 28.48 17.13 -11.74
C ILE A 122 27.33 17.99 -12.26
N GLY A 123 27.63 18.92 -13.18
CA GLY A 123 26.61 19.74 -13.83
C GLY A 123 25.79 18.95 -14.85
N TRP A 124 24.55 19.40 -15.12
CA TRP A 124 23.67 18.76 -16.11
C TRP A 124 24.25 18.75 -17.52
N ASP A 125 24.88 19.83 -17.95
CA ASP A 125 25.45 19.92 -19.30
C ASP A 125 26.57 18.90 -19.49
N GLU A 126 27.39 18.67 -18.46
CA GLU A 126 28.41 17.62 -18.46
C GLU A 126 27.76 16.22 -18.49
N ALA A 127 26.74 16.00 -17.64
CA ALA A 127 26.06 14.72 -17.52
C ALA A 127 25.36 14.29 -18.83
N GLU A 128 24.64 15.23 -19.46
CA GLU A 128 23.94 14.99 -20.71
C GLU A 128 24.92 14.80 -21.87
N LYS A 129 25.97 15.62 -21.94
CA LYS A 129 27.03 15.46 -22.94
C LYS A 129 27.69 14.09 -22.84
N LEU A 130 28.03 13.64 -21.63
CA LEU A 130 28.63 12.32 -21.41
C LEU A 130 27.72 11.19 -21.91
N LEU A 131 26.42 11.29 -21.63
CA LEU A 131 25.43 10.32 -22.11
C LEU A 131 25.35 10.31 -23.65
N VAL A 132 25.23 11.48 -24.27
CA VAL A 132 25.17 11.63 -25.73
C VAL A 132 26.44 11.07 -26.38
N GLU A 133 27.62 11.38 -25.86
CA GLU A 133 28.89 10.89 -26.39
C GLU A 133 28.95 9.36 -26.40
N LYS A 134 28.58 8.72 -25.29
CA LYS A 134 28.59 7.25 -25.16
C LYS A 134 27.59 6.56 -26.08
N LEU A 135 26.41 7.14 -26.26
CA LEU A 135 25.40 6.63 -27.18
C LEU A 135 25.81 6.85 -28.65
N ALA A 136 26.39 8.01 -28.98
CA ALA A 136 26.86 8.35 -30.31
C ALA A 136 28.04 7.47 -30.75
N GLU A 137 28.95 7.13 -29.83
CA GLU A 137 30.06 6.18 -30.04
C GLU A 137 29.54 4.84 -30.58
N LEU A 138 28.62 4.18 -29.85
CA LEU A 138 28.04 2.90 -30.27
C LEU A 138 27.29 3.00 -31.60
N ARG A 139 26.61 4.12 -31.86
CA ARG A 139 25.88 4.32 -33.12
C ARG A 139 26.81 4.50 -34.31
N ARG A 140 27.87 5.29 -34.18
CA ARG A 140 28.88 5.49 -35.25
C ARG A 140 29.58 4.18 -35.62
N GLU A 141 29.76 3.28 -34.66
CA GLU A 141 30.37 1.97 -34.87
C GLU A 141 29.39 0.90 -35.39
N GLY A 142 28.13 1.25 -35.65
CA GLY A 142 27.10 0.28 -36.09
C GLY A 142 26.66 -0.69 -34.98
N GLN A 143 26.95 -0.38 -33.72
CA GLN A 143 26.71 -1.23 -32.55
C GLN A 143 25.51 -0.77 -31.70
N ALA A 144 24.52 -0.10 -32.31
CA ALA A 144 23.35 0.42 -31.60
C ALA A 144 22.59 -0.64 -30.77
N ARG A 145 22.58 -1.91 -31.23
CA ARG A 145 21.99 -3.05 -30.50
C ARG A 145 22.71 -3.41 -29.18
N ARG A 146 23.83 -2.76 -28.86
CA ARG A 146 24.48 -2.84 -27.54
C ARG A 146 23.89 -1.86 -26.52
N ILE A 147 22.91 -1.04 -26.91
CA ILE A 147 22.15 -0.16 -26.01
C ILE A 147 20.91 -0.91 -25.49
N ALA A 148 20.71 -0.93 -24.18
CA ALA A 148 19.55 -1.52 -23.53
C ALA A 148 18.87 -0.52 -22.57
N LEU A 149 17.55 -0.52 -22.54
CA LEU A 149 16.72 0.27 -21.62
C LEU A 149 15.82 -0.66 -20.82
N VAL A 150 15.92 -0.59 -19.49
CA VAL A 150 15.02 -1.26 -18.55
C VAL A 150 14.25 -0.19 -17.79
N SER A 151 12.92 -0.26 -17.80
CA SER A 151 12.05 0.67 -17.08
C SER A 151 11.11 -0.07 -16.15
N GLN A 152 10.50 0.62 -15.18
CA GLN A 152 9.32 0.09 -14.50
C GLN A 152 8.15 0.01 -15.50
N LEU A 153 7.00 -0.49 -15.08
CA LEU A 153 5.80 -0.45 -15.92
C LEU A 153 5.36 1.01 -16.13
N GLU A 154 5.75 1.57 -17.27
CA GLU A 154 5.21 2.82 -17.78
C GLU A 154 4.18 2.54 -18.86
N THR A 155 3.19 3.42 -18.96
CA THR A 155 2.15 3.38 -19.99
C THR A 155 1.97 4.79 -20.57
N GLY A 156 0.97 4.98 -21.43
CA GLY A 156 0.66 6.32 -21.95
C GLY A 156 1.77 6.90 -22.83
N SER A 157 1.97 8.19 -22.71
CA SER A 157 2.89 9.00 -23.49
C SER A 157 4.34 8.67 -23.16
N LEU A 158 4.70 8.49 -21.89
CA LEU A 158 6.09 8.19 -21.52
C LEU A 158 6.55 6.85 -22.11
N ALA A 159 5.73 5.81 -22.03
CA ALA A 159 6.04 4.51 -22.63
C ALA A 159 6.21 4.61 -24.15
N ARG A 160 5.30 5.31 -24.84
CA ARG A 160 5.40 5.54 -26.28
C ARG A 160 6.68 6.29 -26.66
N LEU A 161 7.08 7.29 -25.87
CA LEU A 161 8.31 8.04 -26.09
C LEU A 161 9.54 7.14 -25.89
N MET A 162 9.56 6.30 -24.85
CA MET A 162 10.65 5.36 -24.63
C MET A 162 10.78 4.34 -25.77
N ASP A 163 9.65 3.81 -26.25
CA ASP A 163 9.62 2.84 -27.36
C ASP A 163 10.10 3.50 -28.67
N LEU A 164 9.62 4.70 -28.97
CA LEU A 164 10.12 5.53 -30.07
C LEU A 164 11.62 5.81 -29.95
N TRP A 165 12.10 6.07 -28.73
CA TRP A 165 13.49 6.38 -28.47
C TRP A 165 14.42 5.19 -28.76
N VAL A 166 14.05 3.99 -28.30
CA VAL A 166 14.84 2.78 -28.60
C VAL A 166 14.78 2.41 -30.08
N GLU A 167 13.63 2.60 -30.74
CA GLU A 167 13.46 2.35 -32.17
C GLU A 167 14.32 3.30 -33.01
N ALA A 168 14.23 4.61 -32.76
CA ALA A 168 14.95 5.63 -33.52
C ALA A 168 16.47 5.52 -33.39
N LEU A 169 16.97 5.02 -32.26
CA LEU A 169 18.40 4.76 -32.08
C LEU A 169 18.87 3.43 -32.67
N GLY A 170 17.95 2.50 -33.00
CA GLY A 170 18.29 1.13 -33.38
C GLY A 170 18.74 0.26 -32.20
N ALA A 171 18.31 0.61 -30.98
CA ALA A 171 18.66 -0.07 -29.73
C ALA A 171 17.91 -1.40 -29.57
N ARG A 172 18.17 -2.13 -28.47
CA ARG A 172 17.33 -3.28 -28.09
C ARG A 172 15.92 -2.80 -27.71
N PRO A 173 14.87 -3.61 -27.92
CA PRO A 173 13.55 -3.31 -27.37
C PRO A 173 13.62 -3.06 -25.87
N ARG A 174 12.81 -2.11 -25.40
CA ARG A 174 12.71 -1.78 -23.98
C ARG A 174 12.20 -3.00 -23.20
N ILE A 175 12.80 -3.26 -22.04
CA ILE A 175 12.30 -4.23 -21.07
C ILE A 175 11.51 -3.47 -20.00
N SER A 176 10.21 -3.75 -19.91
CA SER A 176 9.37 -3.22 -18.83
C SER A 176 9.39 -4.23 -17.69
N TYR A 177 10.01 -3.92 -16.56
CA TYR A 177 10.22 -4.87 -15.47
C TYR A 177 9.44 -4.47 -14.21
N GLU A 178 8.63 -5.41 -13.70
CA GLU A 178 7.99 -5.35 -12.39
C GLU A 178 8.27 -6.66 -11.65
N PRO A 179 8.66 -6.64 -10.36
CA PRO A 179 8.90 -7.88 -9.60
C PRO A 179 7.65 -8.75 -9.45
N PHE A 180 6.47 -8.12 -9.40
CA PHE A 180 5.16 -8.78 -9.31
C PHE A 180 4.36 -8.52 -10.60
N ALA A 181 4.73 -9.20 -11.68
CA ALA A 181 4.16 -8.98 -13.01
C ALA A 181 3.01 -9.95 -13.40
N TYR A 182 2.78 -10.98 -12.58
CA TYR A 182 1.70 -11.98 -12.76
C TYR A 182 1.72 -12.67 -14.13
N GLU A 183 2.90 -13.02 -14.63
CA GLU A 183 3.09 -13.62 -15.96
C GLU A 183 2.29 -14.91 -16.14
N ALA A 184 2.10 -15.69 -15.06
CA ALA A 184 1.30 -16.91 -15.07
C ALA A 184 -0.18 -16.66 -15.45
N LEU A 185 -0.77 -15.52 -15.07
CA LEU A 185 -2.13 -15.16 -15.48
C LEU A 185 -2.21 -14.96 -17.00
N ARG A 186 -1.26 -14.23 -17.57
CA ARG A 186 -1.19 -13.98 -19.02
C ARG A 186 -0.95 -15.27 -19.79
N ALA A 187 0.02 -16.06 -19.35
CA ALA A 187 0.35 -17.34 -19.97
C ALA A 187 -0.85 -18.30 -19.94
N ALA A 188 -1.57 -18.40 -18.82
CA ALA A 188 -2.78 -19.20 -18.73
C ALA A 188 -3.89 -18.69 -19.66
N ASN A 189 -4.13 -17.38 -19.72
CA ASN A 189 -5.12 -16.81 -20.64
C ASN A 189 -4.76 -17.04 -22.11
N ARG A 190 -3.47 -16.98 -22.46
CA ARG A 190 -2.97 -17.30 -23.81
C ARG A 190 -3.18 -18.77 -24.16
N LEU A 191 -2.96 -19.68 -23.21
CA LEU A 191 -3.16 -21.12 -23.39
C LEU A 191 -4.66 -21.48 -23.46
N THR A 192 -5.47 -21.00 -22.52
CA THR A 192 -6.89 -21.36 -22.41
C THR A 192 -7.77 -20.65 -23.43
N PHE A 193 -7.51 -19.36 -23.71
CA PHE A 193 -8.40 -18.51 -24.50
C PHE A 193 -7.75 -17.84 -25.72
N GLY A 194 -6.44 -17.98 -25.89
CA GLY A 194 -5.71 -17.34 -27.00
C GLY A 194 -5.44 -15.85 -26.82
N VAL A 195 -5.67 -15.30 -25.61
CA VAL A 195 -5.50 -13.88 -25.32
C VAL A 195 -4.39 -13.69 -24.29
N ASP A 196 -3.32 -12.99 -24.67
CA ASP A 196 -2.19 -12.68 -23.78
C ASP A 196 -2.45 -11.41 -22.95
N ALA A 197 -3.43 -11.46 -22.06
CA ALA A 197 -3.83 -10.31 -21.23
C ALA A 197 -4.21 -10.74 -19.82
N ILE A 198 -4.31 -9.77 -18.90
CA ILE A 198 -4.90 -9.96 -17.57
C ILE A 198 -6.30 -9.31 -17.57
N PRO A 199 -7.38 -10.08 -17.39
CA PRO A 199 -8.74 -9.57 -17.44
C PRO A 199 -9.08 -8.73 -16.21
N ALA A 200 -10.19 -7.98 -16.29
CA ALA A 200 -10.80 -7.39 -15.11
C ALA A 200 -11.68 -8.42 -14.39
N TYR A 201 -11.69 -8.35 -13.06
CA TYR A 201 -12.49 -9.21 -12.18
C TYR A 201 -13.57 -8.37 -11.49
N ALA A 202 -14.84 -8.66 -11.77
CA ALA A 202 -15.97 -7.89 -11.25
C ALA A 202 -16.46 -8.47 -9.91
N PHE A 203 -15.73 -8.17 -8.83
CA PHE A 203 -16.06 -8.63 -7.48
C PHE A 203 -17.47 -8.20 -7.06
N GLU A 204 -17.86 -6.95 -7.36
CA GLU A 204 -19.17 -6.40 -6.95
C GLU A 204 -20.40 -7.10 -7.55
N GLU A 205 -20.20 -7.95 -8.55
CA GLU A 205 -21.26 -8.72 -9.23
C GLU A 205 -21.32 -10.19 -8.79
N ALA A 206 -20.32 -10.67 -8.06
CA ALA A 206 -20.29 -12.02 -7.55
C ALA A 206 -21.20 -12.17 -6.31
N ARG A 207 -21.87 -13.31 -6.17
CA ARG A 207 -22.56 -13.74 -4.94
C ARG A 207 -21.67 -14.62 -4.07
N VAL A 208 -20.73 -15.32 -4.70
CA VAL A 208 -19.69 -16.09 -4.04
C VAL A 208 -18.36 -15.91 -4.76
N VAL A 209 -17.29 -15.71 -3.99
CA VAL A 209 -15.92 -15.64 -4.49
C VAL A 209 -15.13 -16.79 -3.89
N LEU A 210 -14.54 -17.64 -4.74
CA LEU A 210 -13.48 -18.55 -4.34
C LEU A 210 -12.14 -17.92 -4.74
N SER A 211 -11.36 -17.54 -3.74
CA SER A 211 -10.00 -17.06 -3.91
C SER A 211 -9.00 -18.17 -3.63
N LEU A 212 -8.16 -18.48 -4.61
CA LEU A 212 -7.06 -19.44 -4.50
C LEU A 212 -5.74 -18.67 -4.43
N GLY A 213 -5.36 -18.30 -3.20
CA GLY A 213 -4.13 -17.58 -2.88
C GLY A 213 -4.06 -16.11 -3.30
N ALA A 214 -5.13 -15.52 -3.86
CA ALA A 214 -5.12 -14.13 -4.32
C ALA A 214 -5.18 -13.12 -3.16
N ASP A 215 -4.15 -12.30 -3.01
CA ASP A 215 -4.01 -11.28 -1.95
C ASP A 215 -4.58 -9.90 -2.41
N TYR A 216 -5.82 -9.88 -2.90
CA TYR A 216 -6.46 -8.69 -3.49
C TYR A 216 -6.80 -7.55 -2.52
N LEU A 217 -6.73 -7.78 -1.21
CA LEU A 217 -6.80 -6.71 -0.20
C LEU A 217 -5.42 -6.15 0.17
N GLU A 218 -4.34 -6.72 -0.38
CA GLU A 218 -2.96 -6.37 -0.04
C GLU A 218 -2.22 -5.79 -1.25
N THR A 219 -1.77 -6.65 -2.17
CA THR A 219 -0.88 -6.24 -3.26
C THR A 219 -1.31 -6.70 -4.65
N TRP A 220 -2.30 -7.58 -4.77
CA TRP A 220 -2.73 -8.12 -6.05
C TRP A 220 -3.41 -7.08 -6.94
N LEU A 221 -2.81 -6.81 -8.10
CA LEU A 221 -3.33 -6.01 -9.23
C LEU A 221 -3.81 -4.58 -8.88
N SER A 222 -4.95 -4.43 -8.20
CA SER A 222 -5.55 -3.14 -7.83
C SER A 222 -6.22 -3.18 -6.45
N PRO A 223 -5.43 -3.13 -5.35
CA PRO A 223 -5.95 -3.39 -4.01
C PRO A 223 -7.06 -2.44 -3.55
N VAL A 224 -6.97 -1.15 -3.87
CA VAL A 224 -8.01 -0.16 -3.49
C VAL A 224 -9.31 -0.41 -4.26
N GLY A 225 -9.22 -0.72 -5.56
CA GLY A 225 -10.38 -1.03 -6.39
C GLY A 225 -11.07 -2.32 -5.97
N TYR A 226 -10.29 -3.38 -5.70
CA TYR A 226 -10.82 -4.66 -5.24
C TYR A 226 -11.34 -4.63 -3.81
N ALA A 227 -10.74 -3.85 -2.90
CA ALA A 227 -11.31 -3.63 -1.57
C ALA A 227 -12.70 -2.97 -1.67
N ALA A 228 -12.87 -1.98 -2.55
CA ALA A 228 -14.18 -1.38 -2.78
C ALA A 228 -15.18 -2.35 -3.43
N GLY A 229 -14.72 -3.22 -4.33
CA GLY A 229 -15.52 -4.30 -4.94
C GLY A 229 -15.96 -5.35 -3.91
N PHE A 230 -15.03 -5.79 -3.06
CA PHE A 230 -15.24 -6.70 -1.95
C PHE A 230 -16.28 -6.14 -0.97
N ALA A 231 -16.13 -4.91 -0.48
CA ALA A 231 -17.08 -4.32 0.46
C ALA A 231 -18.49 -4.20 -0.14
N ARG A 232 -18.59 -3.86 -1.44
CA ARG A 232 -19.87 -3.84 -2.15
C ARG A 232 -20.50 -5.23 -2.25
N MET A 233 -19.69 -6.25 -2.52
CA MET A 233 -20.15 -7.64 -2.68
C MET A 233 -20.58 -8.25 -1.35
N HIS A 234 -19.82 -8.03 -0.28
CA HIS A 234 -20.05 -8.59 1.04
C HIS A 234 -21.25 -7.94 1.75
N ALA A 235 -21.57 -6.67 1.42
CA ALA A 235 -22.77 -6.00 1.90
C ALA A 235 -24.05 -6.82 1.68
N VAL A 236 -24.92 -6.82 2.68
CA VAL A 236 -26.21 -7.52 2.64
C VAL A 236 -27.09 -6.93 1.53
N ARG A 237 -27.47 -7.75 0.55
CA ARG A 237 -28.38 -7.41 -0.55
C ARG A 237 -29.48 -8.45 -0.64
N GLU A 238 -30.73 -8.01 -0.75
CA GLU A 238 -31.88 -8.94 -0.86
C GLU A 238 -31.93 -9.95 0.31
N GLY A 239 -31.52 -9.50 1.51
CA GLY A 239 -31.49 -10.34 2.72
C GLY A 239 -30.37 -11.39 2.76
N LYS A 240 -29.34 -11.31 1.90
CA LYS A 240 -28.17 -12.20 1.94
C LYS A 240 -26.86 -11.44 1.68
N PRO A 241 -25.80 -11.63 2.48
CA PRO A 241 -24.48 -11.13 2.13
C PRO A 241 -23.84 -11.98 1.01
N GLY A 242 -22.94 -11.38 0.24
CA GLY A 242 -22.03 -12.15 -0.61
C GLY A 242 -21.02 -12.93 0.23
N ARG A 243 -20.56 -14.07 -0.27
CA ARG A 243 -19.67 -14.97 0.48
C ARG A 243 -18.27 -15.05 -0.14
N VAL A 244 -17.23 -14.99 0.68
CA VAL A 244 -15.83 -15.18 0.30
C VAL A 244 -15.27 -16.44 0.96
N ILE A 245 -14.73 -17.31 0.13
CA ILE A 245 -13.98 -18.48 0.56
C ILE A 245 -12.55 -18.32 0.06
N HIS A 246 -11.59 -18.42 0.96
CA HIS A 246 -10.18 -18.19 0.65
C HIS A 246 -9.34 -19.42 1.00
N VAL A 247 -8.64 -19.95 -0.01
CA VAL A 247 -7.74 -21.08 0.13
C VAL A 247 -6.31 -20.56 0.02
N GLU A 248 -5.58 -20.59 1.12
CA GLU A 248 -4.17 -20.16 1.17
C GLU A 248 -3.48 -20.84 2.37
N PRO A 249 -2.19 -21.22 2.26
CA PRO A 249 -1.45 -21.83 3.38
C PRO A 249 -1.24 -20.90 4.58
N ARG A 250 -1.39 -19.59 4.41
CA ARG A 250 -1.20 -18.54 5.41
C ARG A 250 -2.49 -17.74 5.55
N LEU A 251 -2.85 -17.36 6.78
CA LEU A 251 -3.92 -16.38 7.00
C LEU A 251 -3.39 -14.97 6.67
N SER A 252 -3.48 -14.61 5.40
CA SER A 252 -3.20 -13.27 4.88
C SER A 252 -4.28 -12.25 5.30
N LEU A 253 -4.11 -10.98 4.96
CA LEU A 253 -5.15 -9.97 5.21
C LEU A 253 -6.42 -10.29 4.42
N THR A 254 -6.27 -10.81 3.18
CA THR A 254 -7.42 -11.28 2.41
C THR A 254 -8.09 -12.46 3.11
N ALA A 255 -7.32 -13.44 3.56
CA ALA A 255 -7.86 -14.62 4.24
C ALA A 255 -8.57 -14.25 5.56
N ALA A 256 -8.03 -13.29 6.30
CA ALA A 256 -8.60 -12.77 7.54
C ALA A 256 -9.97 -12.08 7.36
N ASN A 257 -10.27 -11.61 6.15
CA ASN A 257 -11.54 -10.99 5.79
C ASN A 257 -12.46 -11.94 4.97
N ALA A 258 -12.07 -13.21 4.82
CA ALA A 258 -12.92 -14.21 4.20
C ALA A 258 -13.89 -14.81 5.23
N ASP A 259 -15.09 -15.22 4.78
CA ASP A 259 -16.04 -15.94 5.64
C ASP A 259 -15.57 -17.36 5.96
N GLU A 260 -14.69 -17.92 5.10
CA GLU A 260 -14.07 -19.21 5.34
C GLU A 260 -12.63 -19.20 4.82
N TRP A 261 -11.66 -19.42 5.72
CA TRP A 261 -10.27 -19.68 5.38
C TRP A 261 -9.97 -21.18 5.42
N ILE A 262 -9.33 -21.69 4.37
CA ILE A 262 -8.92 -23.09 4.25
C ILE A 262 -7.41 -23.13 4.01
N ALA A 263 -6.66 -23.63 5.00
CA ALA A 263 -5.24 -23.85 4.85
C ALA A 263 -4.96 -25.08 3.96
N ASN A 264 -4.32 -24.86 2.82
CA ASN A 264 -3.85 -25.93 1.94
C ASN A 264 -2.33 -26.13 2.06
N ILE A 265 -1.85 -27.25 1.53
CA ILE A 265 -0.43 -27.50 1.34
C ILE A 265 0.12 -26.46 0.33
N PRO A 266 1.22 -25.76 0.62
CA PRO A 266 1.79 -24.75 -0.28
C PRO A 266 1.96 -25.20 -1.73
N GLY A 267 1.37 -24.45 -2.67
CA GLY A 267 1.46 -24.69 -4.12
C GLY A 267 0.53 -25.79 -4.64
N SER A 268 -0.44 -26.23 -3.84
CA SER A 268 -1.43 -27.25 -4.19
C SER A 268 -2.75 -26.70 -4.73
N GLU A 269 -2.85 -25.39 -5.01
CA GLU A 269 -4.10 -24.71 -5.37
C GLU A 269 -4.69 -25.28 -6.67
N ALA A 270 -3.84 -25.69 -7.63
CA ALA A 270 -4.27 -26.40 -8.84
C ALA A 270 -5.08 -27.67 -8.52
N ALA A 271 -4.68 -28.42 -7.48
CA ALA A 271 -5.37 -29.63 -7.06
C ALA A 271 -6.80 -29.32 -6.61
N VAL A 272 -6.96 -28.24 -5.84
CA VAL A 272 -8.26 -27.80 -5.34
C VAL A 272 -9.14 -27.35 -6.51
N ALA A 273 -8.61 -26.51 -7.41
CA ALA A 273 -9.34 -26.05 -8.60
C ALA A 273 -9.81 -27.21 -9.49
N LEU A 274 -8.92 -28.17 -9.80
CA LEU A 274 -9.25 -29.33 -10.63
C LEU A 274 -10.21 -30.30 -9.93
N GLY A 275 -10.06 -30.50 -8.62
CA GLY A 275 -11.00 -31.29 -7.82
C GLY A 275 -12.41 -30.69 -7.81
N ILE A 276 -12.52 -29.36 -7.71
CA ILE A 276 -13.80 -28.65 -7.81
C ILE A 276 -14.37 -28.78 -9.22
N LEU A 277 -13.56 -28.54 -10.26
CA LEU A 277 -13.97 -28.71 -11.66
C LEU A 277 -14.51 -30.12 -11.92
N ARG A 278 -13.84 -31.16 -11.39
CA ARG A 278 -14.28 -32.54 -11.48
C ARG A 278 -15.69 -32.74 -10.92
N VAL A 279 -15.96 -32.19 -9.74
CA VAL A 279 -17.30 -32.27 -9.11
C VAL A 279 -18.33 -31.50 -9.92
N VAL A 280 -18.02 -30.29 -10.39
CA VAL A 280 -18.92 -29.47 -11.21
C VAL A 280 -19.36 -30.23 -12.48
N LEU A 281 -18.43 -30.94 -13.12
CA LEU A 281 -18.71 -31.73 -14.33
C LEU A 281 -19.47 -33.03 -14.02
N ASP A 282 -19.06 -33.78 -12.99
CA ASP A 282 -19.66 -35.08 -12.64
C ASP A 282 -21.10 -34.91 -12.12
N GLU A 283 -21.35 -33.90 -11.30
CA GLU A 283 -22.68 -33.59 -10.74
C GLU A 283 -23.53 -32.71 -11.68
N ARG A 284 -23.02 -32.36 -12.87
CA ARG A 284 -23.70 -31.51 -13.87
C ARG A 284 -24.14 -30.15 -13.31
N LEU A 285 -23.28 -29.53 -12.51
CA LEU A 285 -23.50 -28.23 -11.86
C LEU A 285 -23.09 -27.03 -12.74
N HIS A 286 -22.86 -27.25 -14.03
CA HIS A 286 -22.48 -26.23 -15.01
C HIS A 286 -23.70 -25.83 -15.87
N PRO A 287 -23.75 -24.59 -16.42
CA PRO A 287 -24.71 -24.24 -17.47
C PRO A 287 -24.52 -25.11 -18.73
N THR A 288 -25.43 -25.06 -19.69
CA THR A 288 -25.29 -25.80 -20.95
C THR A 288 -24.01 -25.37 -21.69
N LEU A 289 -23.07 -26.30 -21.82
CA LEU A 289 -21.80 -26.12 -22.54
C LEU A 289 -21.86 -26.80 -23.91
N PRO A 290 -21.18 -26.26 -24.95
CA PRO A 290 -21.03 -26.94 -26.24
C PRO A 290 -20.39 -28.34 -26.09
N GLY A 291 -20.90 -29.34 -26.80
CA GLY A 291 -20.50 -30.75 -26.62
C GLY A 291 -18.99 -30.99 -26.71
N ARG A 292 -18.33 -30.41 -27.73
CA ARG A 292 -16.87 -30.53 -27.93
C ARG A 292 -16.06 -29.94 -26.76
N GLU A 293 -16.55 -28.85 -26.18
CA GLU A 293 -15.88 -28.16 -25.07
C GLU A 293 -16.12 -28.90 -23.75
N LEU A 294 -17.33 -29.42 -23.54
CA LEU A 294 -17.65 -30.29 -22.41
C LEU A 294 -16.78 -31.55 -22.40
N GLU A 295 -16.65 -32.22 -23.55
CA GLU A 295 -15.76 -33.39 -23.71
C GLU A 295 -14.31 -33.06 -23.38
N ALA A 296 -13.84 -31.88 -23.80
CA ALA A 296 -12.49 -31.42 -23.50
C ALA A 296 -12.27 -31.17 -22.01
N LEU A 297 -13.21 -30.49 -21.34
CA LEU A 297 -13.18 -30.27 -19.89
C LEU A 297 -13.23 -31.59 -19.12
N GLN A 298 -14.10 -32.52 -19.52
CA GLN A 298 -14.19 -33.86 -18.92
C GLN A 298 -12.88 -34.64 -19.09
N THR A 299 -12.21 -34.51 -20.22
CA THR A 299 -10.91 -35.15 -20.48
C THR A 299 -9.84 -34.61 -19.54
N VAL A 300 -9.76 -33.30 -19.36
CA VAL A 300 -8.83 -32.68 -18.40
C VAL A 300 -9.16 -33.11 -16.96
N ALA A 301 -10.44 -33.03 -16.58
CA ALA A 301 -10.87 -33.37 -15.22
C ALA A 301 -10.69 -34.86 -14.88
N LYS A 302 -10.68 -35.78 -15.86
CA LYS A 302 -10.40 -37.22 -15.63
C LYS A 302 -8.99 -37.48 -15.11
N ALA A 303 -8.05 -36.56 -15.29
CA ALA A 303 -6.69 -36.70 -14.77
C ALA A 303 -6.64 -36.65 -13.22
N VAL A 304 -7.73 -36.23 -12.57
CA VAL A 304 -7.78 -35.96 -11.13
C VAL A 304 -9.05 -36.55 -10.53
N SER A 305 -8.92 -37.35 -9.47
CA SER A 305 -10.07 -37.70 -8.63
C SER A 305 -10.19 -36.71 -7.47
N VAL A 306 -11.39 -36.59 -6.90
CA VAL A 306 -11.58 -35.73 -5.72
C VAL A 306 -10.69 -36.17 -4.56
N GLU A 307 -10.46 -37.48 -4.42
CA GLU A 307 -9.62 -38.07 -3.38
C GLU A 307 -8.13 -37.81 -3.64
N SER A 308 -7.67 -37.81 -4.90
CA SER A 308 -6.28 -37.45 -5.20
C SER A 308 -6.03 -35.96 -4.99
N ALA A 309 -6.98 -35.11 -5.40
CA ALA A 309 -6.95 -33.67 -5.12
C ALA A 309 -6.90 -33.39 -3.60
N ALA A 310 -7.70 -34.12 -2.82
CA ALA A 310 -7.72 -33.99 -1.37
C ALA A 310 -6.38 -34.36 -0.72
N ARG A 311 -5.78 -35.49 -1.12
CA ARG A 311 -4.46 -35.90 -0.63
C ARG A 311 -3.36 -34.90 -1.02
N ALA A 312 -3.41 -34.39 -2.24
CA ALA A 312 -2.39 -33.47 -2.76
C ALA A 312 -2.46 -32.08 -2.10
N SER A 313 -3.65 -31.64 -1.72
CA SER A 313 -3.87 -30.30 -1.14
C SER A 313 -3.99 -30.25 0.37
N GLY A 314 -4.26 -31.37 1.03
CA GLY A 314 -4.63 -31.40 2.44
C GLY A 314 -6.08 -30.93 2.69
N VAL A 315 -6.79 -30.45 1.67
CA VAL A 315 -8.22 -30.08 1.77
C VAL A 315 -9.07 -31.34 1.67
N THR A 316 -10.01 -31.55 2.58
CA THR A 316 -10.77 -32.80 2.58
C THR A 316 -11.64 -32.95 1.33
N ALA A 317 -11.84 -34.19 0.87
CA ALA A 317 -12.69 -34.48 -0.28
C ALA A 317 -14.15 -34.02 -0.07
N ALA A 318 -14.63 -34.01 1.17
CA ALA A 318 -15.94 -33.46 1.53
C ALA A 318 -15.97 -31.94 1.33
N LYS A 319 -14.92 -31.23 1.76
CA LYS A 319 -14.80 -29.78 1.56
C LYS A 319 -14.74 -29.43 0.08
N ILE A 320 -13.95 -30.15 -0.73
CA ILE A 320 -13.90 -29.92 -2.19
C ILE A 320 -15.30 -30.01 -2.84
N ARG A 321 -16.09 -31.04 -2.48
CA ARG A 321 -17.48 -31.17 -2.95
C ARG A 321 -18.37 -30.03 -2.47
N GLN A 322 -18.22 -29.61 -1.21
CA GLN A 322 -18.95 -28.46 -0.65
C GLN A 322 -18.66 -27.17 -1.42
N LEU A 323 -17.39 -26.91 -1.75
CA LEU A 323 -16.98 -25.73 -2.52
C LEU A 323 -17.58 -25.71 -3.92
N ALA A 324 -17.59 -26.86 -4.62
CA ALA A 324 -18.19 -26.98 -5.94
C ALA A 324 -19.68 -26.63 -5.93
N ARG A 325 -20.42 -27.16 -4.95
CA ARG A 325 -21.86 -26.87 -4.80
C ARG A 325 -22.12 -25.42 -4.43
N ALA A 326 -21.35 -24.85 -3.49
CA ALA A 326 -21.47 -23.46 -3.11
C ALA A 326 -21.26 -22.50 -4.30
N LEU A 327 -20.27 -22.77 -5.16
CA LEU A 327 -20.01 -22.00 -6.38
C LEU A 327 -21.15 -22.11 -7.39
N ALA A 328 -21.68 -23.31 -7.61
CA ALA A 328 -22.74 -23.54 -8.58
C ALA A 328 -24.10 -22.98 -8.14
N GLU A 329 -24.42 -23.05 -6.85
CA GLU A 329 -25.68 -22.57 -6.29
C GLU A 329 -25.76 -21.04 -6.22
N ALA A 330 -24.65 -20.36 -5.91
CA ALA A 330 -24.61 -18.91 -5.73
C ALA A 330 -24.09 -18.18 -6.99
N GLN A 331 -24.90 -18.10 -8.04
CA GLN A 331 -24.54 -17.42 -9.29
C GLN A 331 -24.96 -15.93 -9.31
N PRO A 332 -24.19 -15.02 -9.91
CA PRO A 332 -22.87 -15.25 -10.53
C PRO A 332 -21.78 -15.57 -9.50
N SER A 333 -20.94 -16.55 -9.81
CA SER A 333 -19.75 -16.85 -9.00
C SER A 333 -18.50 -16.14 -9.54
N LEU A 334 -17.41 -16.15 -8.79
CA LEU A 334 -16.10 -15.71 -9.26
C LEU A 334 -15.01 -16.61 -8.66
N VAL A 335 -14.10 -17.10 -9.49
CA VAL A 335 -12.88 -17.80 -9.02
C VAL A 335 -11.66 -16.97 -9.43
N VAL A 336 -10.80 -16.65 -8.47
CA VAL A 336 -9.57 -15.89 -8.73
C VAL A 336 -8.35 -16.65 -8.21
N GLY A 337 -7.23 -16.54 -8.93
CA GLY A 337 -5.94 -17.03 -8.49
C GLY A 337 -4.92 -15.90 -8.49
N GLY A 338 -4.12 -15.79 -7.44
CA GLY A 338 -3.23 -14.66 -7.26
C GLY A 338 -2.18 -14.85 -6.19
N GLY A 339 -1.54 -13.74 -5.82
CA GLY A 339 -0.53 -13.68 -4.76
C GLY A 339 0.67 -14.60 -4.99
N VAL A 340 1.28 -15.02 -3.89
CA VAL A 340 2.51 -15.82 -3.87
C VAL A 340 2.24 -17.26 -4.29
N ALA A 341 1.04 -17.77 -4.01
CA ALA A 341 0.63 -19.13 -4.34
C ALA A 341 0.69 -19.42 -5.85
N VAL A 342 0.48 -18.40 -6.69
CA VAL A 342 0.51 -18.51 -8.16
C VAL A 342 1.83 -18.02 -8.75
N THR A 343 2.90 -18.15 -7.98
CA THR A 343 4.28 -17.95 -8.44
C THR A 343 5.12 -19.21 -8.24
N ALA A 344 4.49 -20.36 -8.03
CA ALA A 344 5.21 -21.62 -8.08
C ALA A 344 5.55 -22.00 -9.54
N ARG A 345 6.40 -23.01 -9.72
CA ARG A 345 6.71 -23.57 -11.06
C ARG A 345 5.49 -24.21 -11.75
N ASN A 346 4.42 -24.49 -11.02
CA ASN A 346 3.14 -24.96 -11.54
C ASN A 346 2.06 -23.86 -11.56
N ALA A 347 2.47 -22.59 -11.48
CA ALA A 347 1.56 -21.45 -11.40
C ALA A 347 0.70 -21.31 -12.66
N THR A 348 1.28 -21.54 -13.84
CA THR A 348 0.53 -21.44 -15.10
C THR A 348 -0.56 -22.50 -15.14
N GLU A 349 -0.27 -23.74 -14.74
CA GLU A 349 -1.20 -24.86 -14.65
C GLU A 349 -2.32 -24.57 -13.64
N THR A 350 -1.98 -23.97 -12.49
CA THR A 350 -2.95 -23.50 -11.50
C THR A 350 -3.93 -22.51 -12.12
N GLN A 351 -3.42 -21.53 -12.85
CA GLN A 351 -4.25 -20.50 -13.49
C GLN A 351 -5.06 -21.06 -14.66
N VAL A 352 -4.53 -22.03 -15.41
CA VAL A 352 -5.31 -22.76 -16.41
C VAL A 352 -6.47 -23.50 -15.73
N ALA A 353 -6.24 -24.20 -14.62
CA ALA A 353 -7.33 -24.86 -13.88
C ALA A 353 -8.41 -23.88 -13.40
N ILE A 354 -8.01 -22.69 -12.92
CA ILE A 354 -8.93 -21.62 -12.52
C ILE A 354 -9.71 -21.07 -13.72
N ASN A 355 -9.05 -20.88 -14.86
CA ASN A 355 -9.71 -20.46 -16.09
C ASN A 355 -10.75 -21.49 -16.57
N LEU A 356 -10.41 -22.78 -16.53
CA LEU A 356 -11.33 -23.86 -16.89
C LEU A 356 -12.51 -23.93 -15.92
N LEU A 357 -12.29 -23.71 -14.63
CA LEU A 357 -13.37 -23.66 -13.63
C LEU A 357 -14.28 -22.45 -13.84
N ASN A 358 -13.73 -21.25 -14.06
CA ASN A 358 -14.52 -20.07 -14.41
C ASN A 358 -15.32 -20.25 -15.70
N TYR A 359 -14.70 -20.89 -16.71
CA TYR A 359 -15.37 -21.24 -17.96
C TYR A 359 -16.55 -22.20 -17.70
N ALA A 360 -16.30 -23.28 -16.96
CA ALA A 360 -17.31 -24.27 -16.61
C ALA A 360 -18.46 -23.70 -15.76
N LEU A 361 -18.22 -22.68 -14.94
CA LEU A 361 -19.26 -22.00 -14.15
C LEU A 361 -20.00 -20.89 -14.92
N GLY A 362 -19.60 -20.57 -16.15
CA GLY A 362 -20.22 -19.51 -16.95
C GLY A 362 -19.84 -18.09 -16.51
N ASN A 363 -18.66 -17.93 -15.90
CA ASN A 363 -18.20 -16.65 -15.34
C ASN A 363 -17.60 -15.71 -16.41
N LEU A 364 -17.20 -16.22 -17.58
CA LEU A 364 -16.60 -15.39 -18.64
C LEU A 364 -17.60 -14.40 -19.24
N GLY A 365 -17.15 -13.16 -19.42
CA GLY A 365 -17.98 -12.05 -19.87
C GLY A 365 -18.88 -11.46 -18.77
N ARG A 366 -19.00 -12.15 -17.62
CA ARG A 366 -19.79 -11.71 -16.45
C ARG A 366 -18.87 -11.21 -15.35
N THR A 367 -18.27 -12.11 -14.58
CA THR A 367 -17.38 -11.79 -13.46
C THR A 367 -15.90 -11.82 -13.84
N VAL A 368 -15.53 -12.48 -14.95
CA VAL A 368 -14.20 -12.42 -15.58
C VAL A 368 -14.33 -11.76 -16.95
N ARG A 369 -13.75 -10.57 -17.12
CA ARG A 369 -13.97 -9.70 -18.29
C ARG A 369 -12.67 -9.40 -19.04
N PHE A 370 -12.53 -9.98 -20.22
CA PHE A 370 -11.52 -9.55 -21.20
C PHE A 370 -12.00 -8.29 -21.92
N GLY A 371 -11.07 -7.42 -22.35
CA GLY A 371 -11.39 -6.12 -22.95
C GLY A 371 -10.88 -4.97 -22.09
N PRO A 372 -11.47 -4.72 -20.91
CA PRO A 372 -10.92 -3.80 -19.90
C PRO A 372 -9.67 -4.41 -19.23
N ASN A 373 -8.68 -4.81 -20.01
CA ASN A 373 -7.50 -5.53 -19.54
C ASN A 373 -6.60 -4.63 -18.70
N SER A 374 -5.93 -5.23 -17.71
CA SER A 374 -4.98 -4.55 -16.83
C SER A 374 -3.66 -4.22 -17.54
N ALA A 375 -3.06 -3.08 -17.18
CA ALA A 375 -1.75 -2.66 -17.68
C ALA A 375 -0.61 -3.64 -17.33
N PHE A 376 -0.77 -4.47 -16.29
CA PHE A 376 0.18 -5.55 -16.00
C PHE A 376 0.36 -6.53 -17.19
N GLY A 377 -0.61 -6.59 -18.10
CA GLY A 377 -0.50 -7.29 -19.38
C GLY A 377 0.66 -6.81 -20.28
N LYS A 378 1.21 -5.62 -20.03
CA LYS A 378 2.25 -4.96 -20.85
C LYS A 378 3.67 -5.11 -20.27
N VAL A 379 3.83 -5.78 -19.13
CA VAL A 379 5.15 -6.02 -18.51
C VAL A 379 5.92 -7.07 -19.30
N SER A 380 7.22 -6.90 -19.49
CA SER A 380 8.10 -7.92 -20.06
C SER A 380 8.26 -9.09 -19.08
N PRO A 381 8.25 -10.35 -19.53
CA PRO A 381 8.49 -11.48 -18.63
C PRO A 381 9.88 -11.41 -17.99
N TYR A 382 10.00 -11.86 -16.74
CA TYR A 382 11.29 -11.94 -16.03
C TYR A 382 12.39 -12.69 -16.82
N GLY A 383 12.03 -13.69 -17.63
CA GLY A 383 12.95 -14.38 -18.54
C GLY A 383 13.69 -13.46 -19.52
N GLU A 384 13.09 -12.34 -19.94
CA GLU A 384 13.76 -11.33 -20.77
C GLU A 384 14.83 -10.56 -19.99
N LEU A 385 14.57 -10.25 -18.71
CA LEU A 385 15.57 -9.65 -17.83
C LEU A 385 16.76 -10.60 -17.60
N LEU A 386 16.51 -11.90 -17.44
CA LEU A 386 17.57 -12.91 -17.37
C LEU A 386 18.36 -13.04 -18.69
N ALA A 387 17.68 -12.91 -19.84
CA ALA A 387 18.36 -12.89 -21.13
C ALA A 387 19.26 -11.65 -21.27
N LEU A 388 18.78 -10.48 -20.84
CA LEU A 388 19.59 -9.26 -20.80
C LEU A 388 20.78 -9.42 -19.85
N THR A 389 20.58 -10.02 -18.67
CA THR A 389 21.65 -10.26 -17.69
C THR A 389 22.77 -11.11 -18.29
N ARG A 390 22.43 -12.20 -18.99
CA ARG A 390 23.40 -13.02 -19.72
C ARG A 390 24.08 -12.27 -20.87
N ALA A 391 23.37 -11.38 -21.56
CA ALA A 391 23.97 -10.54 -22.59
C ALA A 391 24.97 -9.54 -22.00
N MET A 392 24.69 -8.96 -20.83
CA MET A 392 25.63 -8.11 -20.07
C MET A 392 26.87 -8.91 -19.66
N GLU A 393 26.70 -10.15 -19.17
CA GLU A 393 27.82 -11.02 -18.79
C GLU A 393 28.77 -11.35 -19.95
N LYS A 394 28.23 -11.49 -21.16
CA LYS A 394 28.96 -11.75 -22.41
C LYS A 394 29.55 -10.47 -23.03
N GLY A 395 29.33 -9.31 -22.43
CA GLY A 395 29.77 -8.03 -22.98
C GLY A 395 28.96 -7.56 -24.19
N GLU A 396 27.78 -8.11 -24.46
CA GLU A 396 26.92 -7.71 -25.59
C GLU A 396 26.13 -6.41 -25.32
N VAL A 397 26.23 -5.86 -24.10
CA VAL A 397 25.63 -4.60 -23.69
C VAL A 397 26.75 -3.60 -23.41
N GLY A 398 26.78 -2.51 -24.17
CA GLY A 398 27.75 -1.43 -24.05
C GLY A 398 27.23 -0.27 -23.19
N VAL A 399 25.94 0.07 -23.33
CA VAL A 399 25.25 1.06 -22.51
C VAL A 399 23.96 0.46 -21.95
N LEU A 400 23.78 0.51 -20.63
CA LEU A 400 22.56 0.13 -19.94
C LEU A 400 21.91 1.34 -19.27
N LEU A 401 20.65 1.58 -19.59
CA LEU A 401 19.81 2.62 -19.03
C LEU A 401 18.79 1.98 -18.08
N LEU A 402 18.78 2.39 -16.82
CA LEU A 402 17.85 1.94 -15.79
C LEU A 402 16.92 3.09 -15.41
N ALA A 403 15.65 3.01 -15.78
CA ALA A 403 14.65 4.05 -15.54
C ALA A 403 13.68 3.64 -14.43
N ARG A 404 13.85 4.20 -13.22
CA ARG A 404 12.99 3.98 -12.04
C ARG A 404 12.85 2.50 -11.66
N VAL A 405 13.93 1.74 -11.77
CA VAL A 405 13.97 0.30 -11.43
C VAL A 405 15.19 -0.02 -10.58
N ASN A 406 15.02 -1.02 -9.72
CA ASN A 406 16.10 -1.52 -8.87
C ASN A 406 16.31 -3.04 -8.98
N PRO A 407 16.71 -3.58 -10.15
CA PRO A 407 16.87 -5.04 -10.31
C PRO A 407 17.97 -5.64 -9.42
N VAL A 408 18.95 -4.86 -8.97
CA VAL A 408 19.96 -5.33 -7.99
C VAL A 408 19.28 -5.79 -6.69
N PHE A 409 18.24 -5.09 -6.23
CA PHE A 409 17.51 -5.46 -5.03
C PHE A 409 16.40 -6.49 -5.30
N THR A 410 15.66 -6.33 -6.39
CA THR A 410 14.41 -7.07 -6.64
C THR A 410 14.59 -8.39 -7.39
N THR A 411 15.81 -8.74 -7.80
CA THR A 411 16.10 -10.05 -8.40
C THR A 411 16.81 -10.98 -7.41
N PRO A 412 16.63 -12.31 -7.52
CA PRO A 412 17.38 -13.26 -6.71
C PRO A 412 18.89 -13.05 -6.87
N ALA A 413 19.67 -13.17 -5.79
CA ALA A 413 21.12 -12.94 -5.86
C ALA A 413 21.82 -13.84 -6.90
N GLN A 414 21.32 -15.06 -7.09
CA GLN A 414 21.82 -16.00 -8.10
C GLN A 414 21.53 -15.60 -9.54
N ALA A 415 20.64 -14.64 -9.78
CA ALA A 415 20.40 -14.10 -11.12
C ALA A 415 21.65 -13.41 -11.68
N GLY A 416 22.60 -13.04 -10.82
CA GLY A 416 23.87 -12.48 -11.23
C GLY A 416 23.77 -11.05 -11.75
N PHE A 417 22.62 -10.38 -11.58
CA PHE A 417 22.38 -9.05 -12.15
C PHE A 417 23.43 -8.02 -11.70
N GLU A 418 23.76 -7.95 -10.41
CA GLU A 418 24.78 -7.02 -9.89
C GLU A 418 26.17 -7.32 -10.48
N ALA A 419 26.57 -8.59 -10.56
CA ALA A 419 27.86 -8.99 -11.13
C ALA A 419 27.92 -8.72 -12.65
N ALA A 420 26.80 -8.91 -13.35
CA ALA A 420 26.67 -8.57 -14.76
C ALA A 420 26.69 -7.06 -14.99
N LEU A 421 26.08 -6.27 -14.09
CA LEU A 421 26.05 -4.82 -14.13
C LEU A 421 27.46 -4.23 -14.10
N ALA A 422 28.34 -4.80 -13.27
CA ALA A 422 29.74 -4.40 -13.16
C ALA A 422 30.56 -4.64 -14.45
N LYS A 423 30.07 -5.48 -15.38
CA LYS A 423 30.72 -5.74 -16.68
C LYS A 423 30.25 -4.80 -17.79
N VAL A 424 29.16 -4.06 -17.58
CA VAL A 424 28.66 -3.12 -18.59
C VAL A 424 29.55 -1.87 -18.60
N PRO A 425 30.13 -1.48 -19.75
CA PRO A 425 31.07 -0.35 -19.83
C PRO A 425 30.49 0.99 -19.36
N PHE A 426 29.19 1.22 -19.57
CA PHE A 426 28.53 2.44 -19.14
C PHE A 426 27.10 2.16 -18.67
N VAL A 427 26.79 2.55 -17.44
CA VAL A 427 25.50 2.31 -16.78
C VAL A 427 24.95 3.64 -16.32
N VAL A 428 23.71 3.91 -16.68
CA VAL A 428 23.02 5.16 -16.39
C VAL A 428 21.76 4.83 -15.62
N SER A 429 21.56 5.48 -14.47
CA SER A 429 20.35 5.33 -13.67
C SER A 429 19.57 6.63 -13.65
N PHE A 430 18.27 6.57 -13.99
CA PHE A 430 17.32 7.64 -13.79
C PHE A 430 16.50 7.33 -12.53
N ALA A 431 16.84 7.99 -11.43
CA ALA A 431 16.29 7.69 -10.12
C ALA A 431 16.18 8.96 -9.27
N SER A 432 15.16 9.03 -8.42
CA SER A 432 15.00 10.13 -7.45
C SER A 432 15.81 9.90 -6.17
N HIS A 433 16.20 8.65 -5.88
CA HIS A 433 16.93 8.23 -4.69
C HIS A 433 18.07 7.30 -5.07
N LEU A 434 19.12 7.28 -4.26
CA LEU A 434 20.27 6.40 -4.47
C LEU A 434 19.96 4.99 -3.95
N ASP A 435 19.28 4.20 -4.77
CA ASP A 435 19.03 2.77 -4.52
C ASP A 435 20.24 1.89 -4.93
N GLU A 436 20.14 0.57 -4.76
CA GLU A 436 21.24 -0.35 -5.04
C GLU A 436 21.69 -0.31 -6.51
N SER A 437 20.76 -0.22 -7.46
CA SER A 437 21.08 -0.13 -8.88
C SER A 437 21.74 1.21 -9.22
N ALA A 438 21.20 2.32 -8.70
CA ALA A 438 21.75 3.67 -8.87
C ALA A 438 23.14 3.78 -8.24
N ALA A 439 23.35 3.19 -7.06
CA ALA A 439 24.63 3.15 -6.36
C ALA A 439 25.71 2.33 -7.08
N ARG A 440 25.36 1.57 -8.13
CA ARG A 440 26.30 0.86 -9.02
C ARG A 440 26.43 1.50 -10.40
N ALA A 441 25.65 2.54 -10.70
CA ALA A 441 25.73 3.21 -11.99
C ALA A 441 27.03 4.03 -12.13
N HIS A 442 27.40 4.30 -13.38
CA HIS A 442 28.49 5.21 -13.76
C HIS A 442 28.00 6.65 -13.81
N LEU A 443 26.74 6.85 -14.18
CA LEU A 443 26.05 8.14 -14.21
C LEU A 443 24.67 7.98 -13.56
N VAL A 444 24.33 8.84 -12.61
CA VAL A 444 23.02 8.91 -11.99
C VAL A 444 22.40 10.24 -12.33
N LEU A 445 21.23 10.21 -12.96
CA LEU A 445 20.48 11.37 -13.39
C LEU A 445 19.24 11.51 -12.48
N PRO A 446 19.18 12.55 -11.64
CA PRO A 446 18.06 12.73 -10.72
C PRO A 446 16.77 13.01 -11.49
N ASP A 447 15.80 12.13 -11.30
CA ASP A 447 14.47 12.24 -11.93
C ASP A 447 13.45 12.85 -10.96
N LEU A 448 12.41 13.44 -11.53
CA LEU A 448 11.28 14.02 -10.80
C LEU A 448 10.40 12.92 -10.21
N THR A 449 9.83 13.21 -9.04
CA THR A 449 8.77 12.36 -8.48
C THR A 449 7.47 12.55 -9.28
N PRO A 450 6.55 11.57 -9.24
CA PRO A 450 5.23 11.70 -9.86
C PRO A 450 4.43 12.97 -9.46
N LEU A 451 4.70 13.52 -8.28
CA LEU A 451 4.03 14.72 -7.76
C LEU A 451 4.66 16.03 -8.28
N GLU A 452 5.81 15.96 -8.95
CA GLU A 452 6.54 17.10 -9.55
C GLU A 452 6.60 17.01 -11.09
N SER A 453 6.07 15.95 -11.69
CA SER A 453 6.25 15.66 -13.12
C SER A 453 4.94 15.74 -13.90
N TRP A 454 5.01 16.33 -15.09
CA TRP A 454 4.02 16.12 -16.14
C TRP A 454 4.10 14.67 -16.65
N GLY A 455 2.95 14.05 -16.88
CA GLY A 455 2.86 12.73 -17.49
C GLY A 455 1.45 12.19 -17.59
N ASP A 456 1.32 10.91 -17.91
CA ASP A 456 0.07 10.18 -17.92
C ASP A 456 0.31 8.71 -17.58
N TYR A 457 -0.75 8.03 -17.12
CA TYR A 457 -0.71 6.61 -16.84
C TYR A 457 -2.09 5.98 -17.08
N ALA A 458 -2.11 4.86 -17.81
CA ALA A 458 -3.30 4.09 -18.12
C ALA A 458 -3.24 2.74 -17.40
N PRO A 459 -3.84 2.61 -16.19
CA PRO A 459 -3.76 1.36 -15.39
C PRO A 459 -4.59 0.21 -15.98
N GLN A 460 -5.58 0.54 -16.80
CA GLN A 460 -6.51 -0.40 -17.42
C GLN A 460 -6.99 0.19 -18.74
N GLU A 461 -7.31 -0.67 -19.72
CA GLU A 461 -7.93 -0.22 -20.96
C GLU A 461 -9.20 0.60 -20.69
N GLY A 462 -9.30 1.76 -21.36
CA GLY A 462 -10.39 2.72 -21.17
C GLY A 462 -10.20 3.72 -20.04
N ILE A 463 -9.14 3.62 -19.23
CA ILE A 463 -8.81 4.59 -18.16
C ILE A 463 -7.46 5.23 -18.49
N HIS A 464 -7.46 6.55 -18.70
CA HIS A 464 -6.28 7.36 -18.94
C HIS A 464 -6.19 8.41 -17.83
N GLY A 465 -5.28 8.23 -16.87
CA GLY A 465 -4.98 9.22 -15.84
C GLY A 465 -3.97 10.24 -16.35
N LEU A 466 -4.21 11.52 -16.07
CA LEU A 466 -3.29 12.61 -16.39
C LEU A 466 -2.55 13.03 -15.13
N MET A 467 -1.23 13.20 -15.21
CA MET A 467 -0.37 13.58 -14.10
C MET A 467 0.02 15.04 -14.22
N GLN A 468 -0.41 15.83 -13.24
CA GLN A 468 -0.03 17.23 -13.09
C GLN A 468 0.99 17.38 -11.95
N PRO A 469 2.01 18.25 -12.11
CA PRO A 469 2.87 18.62 -11.01
C PRO A 469 2.11 19.50 -9.99
N GLY A 470 2.26 19.20 -8.70
CA GLY A 470 1.65 19.98 -7.61
C GLY A 470 2.59 21.05 -7.05
N MET A 471 3.88 20.92 -7.33
CA MET A 471 4.91 21.89 -6.97
C MET A 471 6.14 21.75 -7.86
N PHE A 472 6.99 22.78 -7.84
CA PHE A 472 8.34 22.71 -8.35
C PHE A 472 9.26 21.96 -7.37
N PRO A 473 10.39 21.40 -7.83
CA PRO A 473 11.38 20.80 -6.94
C PRO A 473 11.79 21.76 -5.81
N PRO A 474 12.03 21.26 -4.59
CA PRO A 474 12.47 22.10 -3.48
C PRO A 474 13.80 22.82 -3.80
N PRO A 475 14.06 24.00 -3.20
CA PRO A 475 15.33 24.70 -3.39
C PRO A 475 16.55 23.80 -3.12
N GLY A 476 17.55 23.87 -4.01
CA GLY A 476 18.75 23.03 -3.95
C GLY A 476 18.61 21.64 -4.59
N PHE A 477 17.42 21.29 -5.08
CA PHE A 477 17.21 20.14 -5.96
C PHE A 477 17.08 20.61 -7.40
N GLU A 478 17.86 20.00 -8.29
CA GLU A 478 17.84 20.27 -9.72
C GLU A 478 17.51 18.99 -10.54
N PRO A 479 16.49 18.18 -10.22
CA PRO A 479 16.10 17.04 -11.05
C PRO A 479 15.52 17.50 -12.41
N ARG A 480 15.64 16.65 -13.44
CA ARG A 480 14.98 16.84 -14.74
C ARG A 480 14.07 15.65 -15.03
N ALA A 481 12.92 15.91 -15.65
CA ALA A 481 11.99 14.84 -15.99
C ALA A 481 12.63 13.89 -17.01
N LEU A 482 12.48 12.58 -16.79
CA LEU A 482 12.96 11.57 -17.74
C LEU A 482 12.49 11.82 -19.19
N GLY A 483 11.23 12.20 -19.39
CA GLY A 483 10.71 12.50 -20.73
C GLY A 483 11.43 13.67 -21.42
N ASP A 484 11.78 14.72 -20.67
CA ASP A 484 12.53 15.86 -21.21
C ASP A 484 13.95 15.46 -21.60
N LEU A 485 14.60 14.63 -20.77
CA LEU A 485 15.94 14.08 -21.06
C LEU A 485 15.95 13.17 -22.29
N LEU A 486 14.93 12.32 -22.46
CA LEU A 486 14.83 11.46 -23.65
C LEU A 486 14.70 12.30 -24.92
N LEU A 487 13.92 13.39 -24.88
CA LEU A 487 13.77 14.31 -25.99
C LEU A 487 15.07 15.06 -26.30
N SER A 488 15.75 15.60 -25.28
CA SER A 488 16.98 16.37 -25.47
C SER A 488 18.14 15.51 -25.99
N VAL A 489 18.36 14.34 -25.38
CA VAL A 489 19.36 13.35 -25.83
C VAL A 489 19.02 12.81 -27.21
N GLY A 490 17.74 12.56 -27.48
CA GLY A 490 17.27 12.12 -28.80
C GLY A 490 17.60 13.13 -29.90
N ARG A 491 17.36 14.43 -29.66
CA ARG A 491 17.71 15.51 -30.59
C ARG A 491 19.21 15.57 -30.87
N ALA A 492 20.03 15.48 -29.84
CA ALA A 492 21.48 15.51 -29.97
C ALA A 492 22.02 14.31 -30.78
N LEU A 493 21.37 13.14 -30.69
CA LEU A 493 21.79 11.93 -31.39
C LEU A 493 21.28 11.82 -32.83
N ILE A 494 20.12 12.40 -33.15
CA ILE A 494 19.49 12.27 -34.47
C ILE A 494 19.36 13.66 -35.10
N PRO A 495 20.32 14.07 -35.96
CA PRO A 495 20.27 15.35 -36.66
C PRO A 495 18.96 15.51 -37.46
N GLY A 496 18.37 16.71 -37.44
CA GLY A 496 17.13 17.01 -38.14
C GLY A 496 15.84 16.51 -37.46
N SER A 497 15.95 15.88 -36.28
CA SER A 497 14.79 15.39 -35.52
C SER A 497 13.92 16.49 -34.91
N GLU A 498 14.37 17.74 -34.94
CA GLU A 498 13.68 18.92 -34.41
C GLU A 498 12.54 19.42 -35.31
N THR A 499 12.61 19.11 -36.61
CA THR A 499 11.63 19.54 -37.61
C THR A 499 10.77 18.36 -38.05
N LEU A 500 9.50 18.58 -38.42
CA LEU A 500 8.65 17.53 -39.00
C LEU A 500 9.33 16.91 -40.24
N PRO A 501 9.35 15.57 -40.38
CA PRO A 501 8.66 14.54 -39.59
C PRO A 501 9.50 13.91 -38.45
N GLY A 502 10.47 14.64 -37.89
CA GLY A 502 11.43 14.17 -36.90
C GLY A 502 10.84 13.58 -35.60
N PRO A 503 11.44 12.53 -35.03
CA PRO A 503 10.90 11.79 -33.88
C PRO A 503 10.99 12.52 -32.53
N PHE A 504 11.78 13.59 -32.42
CA PHE A 504 12.06 14.28 -31.14
C PHE A 504 11.83 15.80 -31.21
N ARG A 505 10.87 16.23 -32.03
CA ARG A 505 10.61 17.65 -32.35
C ARG A 505 10.08 18.50 -31.20
N TRP A 506 9.56 17.89 -30.13
CA TRP A 506 8.90 18.63 -29.06
C TRP A 506 9.92 19.28 -28.12
N PRO A 507 9.74 20.56 -27.75
CA PRO A 507 10.69 21.26 -26.88
C PRO A 507 10.71 20.68 -25.45
N SER A 508 9.59 20.11 -24.99
CA SER A 508 9.46 19.47 -23.68
C SER A 508 8.51 18.27 -23.74
N PHE A 509 8.57 17.43 -22.72
CA PHE A 509 7.67 16.31 -22.52
C PHE A 509 6.24 16.77 -22.27
N GLN A 510 6.05 17.91 -21.60
CA GLN A 510 4.72 18.52 -21.46
C GLN A 510 4.11 18.85 -22.84
N ALA A 511 4.91 19.40 -23.77
CA ALA A 511 4.42 19.70 -25.11
C ALA A 511 4.05 18.43 -25.89
N TYR A 512 4.88 17.38 -25.79
CA TYR A 512 4.58 16.05 -26.36
C TYR A 512 3.30 15.45 -25.76
N LEU A 513 3.17 15.48 -24.43
CA LEU A 513 2.01 15.00 -23.69
C LEU A 513 0.74 15.74 -24.11
N ARG A 514 0.76 17.07 -24.17
CA ARG A 514 -0.38 17.88 -24.58
C ARG A 514 -0.82 17.55 -26.00
N GLU A 515 0.11 17.42 -26.95
CA GLU A 515 -0.23 17.02 -28.32
C GLU A 515 -0.85 15.62 -28.36
N ALA A 516 -0.29 14.66 -27.61
CA ALA A 516 -0.81 13.30 -27.52
C ALA A 516 -2.24 13.27 -26.94
N TRP A 517 -2.53 14.09 -25.93
CA TRP A 517 -3.86 14.22 -25.34
C TRP A 517 -4.85 14.94 -26.25
N GLN A 518 -4.43 15.96 -26.97
CA GLN A 518 -5.26 16.59 -28.00
C GLN A 518 -5.61 15.62 -29.13
N ALA A 519 -4.67 14.73 -29.51
CA ALA A 519 -4.94 13.64 -30.46
C ALA A 519 -5.91 12.59 -29.88
N LEU A 520 -5.76 12.23 -28.60
CA LEU A 520 -6.71 11.37 -27.89
C LEU A 520 -8.12 11.98 -27.89
N GLY A 521 -8.24 13.26 -27.57
CA GLY A 521 -9.52 14.00 -27.55
C GLY A 521 -10.22 14.01 -28.90
N ARG A 522 -9.48 14.21 -30.00
CA ARG A 522 -10.05 14.16 -31.37
C ARG A 522 -10.73 12.83 -31.69
N GLY A 523 -10.20 11.71 -31.18
CA GLY A 523 -10.80 10.38 -31.37
C GLY A 523 -11.88 10.05 -30.34
N ALA A 524 -11.68 10.44 -29.08
CA ALA A 524 -12.51 10.00 -27.95
C ALA A 524 -13.69 10.93 -27.63
N ALA A 525 -13.61 12.20 -28.01
CA ALA A 525 -14.66 13.20 -27.83
C ALA A 525 -14.85 14.06 -29.10
N PRO A 526 -15.37 13.48 -30.20
CA PRO A 526 -15.63 14.23 -31.43
C PRO A 526 -16.56 15.42 -31.16
N GLY A 527 -16.19 16.60 -31.65
CA GLY A 527 -16.94 17.85 -31.46
C GLY A 527 -16.52 18.68 -30.24
N VAL A 528 -15.68 18.16 -29.35
CA VAL A 528 -15.02 18.95 -28.31
C VAL A 528 -13.72 19.53 -28.86
N ALA A 529 -13.51 20.84 -28.68
CA ALA A 529 -12.25 21.47 -29.07
C ALA A 529 -11.07 20.80 -28.33
N PRO A 530 -9.94 20.48 -28.99
CA PRO A 530 -8.83 19.78 -28.36
C PRO A 530 -8.30 20.48 -27.09
N GLU A 531 -8.36 21.81 -27.06
CA GLU A 531 -7.96 22.58 -25.88
C GLU A 531 -8.93 22.39 -24.71
N ALA A 532 -10.25 22.47 -24.97
CA ALA A 532 -11.25 22.22 -23.94
C ALA A 532 -11.17 20.78 -23.39
N PHE A 533 -10.83 19.80 -24.25
CA PHE A 533 -10.59 18.42 -23.80
C PHE A 533 -9.38 18.32 -22.88
N TRP A 534 -8.29 19.02 -23.19
CA TRP A 534 -7.08 19.07 -22.36
C TRP A 534 -7.37 19.71 -21.00
N GLU A 535 -8.01 20.88 -20.96
CA GLU A 535 -8.36 21.59 -19.73
C GLU A 535 -9.30 20.78 -18.83
N GLU A 536 -10.34 20.15 -19.41
CA GLU A 536 -11.25 19.30 -18.65
C GLU A 536 -10.54 18.05 -18.12
N SER A 537 -9.64 17.46 -18.91
CA SER A 537 -8.83 16.33 -18.47
C SER A 537 -7.90 16.70 -17.30
N LEU A 538 -7.31 17.90 -17.32
CA LEU A 538 -6.54 18.43 -16.20
C LEU A 538 -7.41 18.59 -14.95
N ARG A 539 -8.58 19.24 -15.09
CA ARG A 539 -9.49 19.48 -13.97
C ARG A 539 -9.96 18.17 -13.32
N ARG A 540 -10.31 17.18 -14.14
CA ARG A 540 -10.85 15.88 -13.70
C ARG A 540 -9.76 14.89 -13.27
N GLY A 541 -8.51 15.10 -13.68
CA GLY A 541 -7.38 14.19 -13.47
C GLY A 541 -7.21 13.10 -14.53
N GLY A 542 -7.93 13.20 -15.65
CA GLY A 542 -7.79 12.31 -16.80
C GLY A 542 -9.07 12.13 -17.60
N PHE A 543 -9.05 11.14 -18.48
CA PHE A 543 -10.15 10.74 -19.33
C PHE A 543 -10.42 9.24 -19.18
N TRP A 544 -11.69 8.85 -19.10
CA TRP A 544 -12.07 7.45 -19.03
C TRP A 544 -13.40 7.21 -19.73
N ARG A 545 -13.53 6.01 -20.28
CA ARG A 545 -14.71 5.52 -20.98
C ARG A 545 -15.00 4.07 -20.61
N PRO A 546 -16.27 3.64 -20.63
CA PRO A 546 -16.60 2.22 -20.53
C PRO A 546 -15.92 1.42 -21.65
N VAL A 547 -15.42 0.24 -21.30
CA VAL A 547 -14.91 -0.76 -22.26
C VAL A 547 -15.74 -2.02 -22.11
N SER A 548 -16.49 -2.35 -23.14
CA SER A 548 -17.32 -3.55 -23.15
C SER A 548 -16.46 -4.81 -23.09
N PRO A 549 -16.90 -5.86 -22.38
CA PRO A 549 -16.23 -7.14 -22.40
C PRO A 549 -16.11 -7.69 -23.82
N THR A 550 -14.91 -8.12 -24.20
CA THR A 550 -14.64 -8.83 -25.45
C THR A 550 -14.90 -10.32 -25.24
N PRO A 551 -15.79 -10.96 -26.04
CA PRO A 551 -16.00 -12.39 -25.96
C PRO A 551 -14.72 -13.16 -26.29
N VAL A 552 -14.43 -14.18 -25.48
CA VAL A 552 -13.33 -15.13 -25.72
C VAL A 552 -13.89 -16.54 -25.75
N ARG A 553 -13.16 -17.48 -26.37
CA ARG A 553 -13.57 -18.88 -26.52
C ARG A 553 -12.51 -19.81 -25.96
N LEU A 554 -12.94 -20.96 -25.47
CA LEU A 554 -12.05 -22.02 -25.01
C LEU A 554 -11.27 -22.61 -26.19
N ARG A 555 -9.94 -22.68 -26.08
CA ARG A 555 -9.06 -23.33 -27.07
C ARG A 555 -8.95 -24.82 -26.78
N VAL A 556 -9.97 -25.59 -27.19
CA VAL A 556 -10.05 -27.04 -26.94
C VAL A 556 -8.80 -27.80 -27.40
N GLU A 557 -8.22 -27.42 -28.54
CA GLU A 557 -7.04 -28.09 -29.11
C GLU A 557 -5.77 -27.89 -28.26
N ALA A 558 -5.73 -26.83 -27.45
CA ALA A 558 -4.59 -26.47 -26.61
C ALA A 558 -4.66 -27.07 -25.20
N LEU A 559 -5.71 -27.83 -24.86
CA LEU A 559 -5.94 -28.39 -23.52
C LEU A 559 -5.21 -29.73 -23.25
N GLN A 560 -4.28 -30.16 -24.13
CA GLN A 560 -3.52 -31.40 -23.94
C GLN A 560 -2.76 -31.42 -22.60
N PRO A 561 -2.72 -32.60 -21.95
CA PRO A 561 -3.28 -32.75 -20.62
C PRO A 561 -2.65 -31.75 -19.66
N VAL A 562 -3.48 -30.92 -19.04
CA VAL A 562 -3.10 -30.22 -17.81
C VAL A 562 -2.81 -31.30 -16.76
N VAL A 563 -1.57 -31.75 -16.71
CA VAL A 563 -1.13 -32.74 -15.72
C VAL A 563 -0.99 -32.02 -14.40
N MET A 564 -1.62 -32.56 -13.37
CA MET A 564 -1.36 -32.15 -12.00
C MET A 564 0.12 -32.40 -11.66
N THR A 565 0.94 -31.37 -11.79
CA THR A 565 2.30 -31.37 -11.28
C THR A 565 2.30 -30.71 -9.91
N ALA A 566 2.76 -31.45 -8.90
CA ALA A 566 3.09 -30.86 -7.62
C ALA A 566 4.18 -29.79 -7.84
N PRO A 567 4.17 -28.68 -7.08
CA PRO A 567 5.19 -27.65 -7.22
C PRO A 567 6.56 -28.28 -6.93
N THR A 568 7.49 -28.16 -7.88
CA THR A 568 8.87 -28.59 -7.66
C THR A 568 9.58 -27.51 -6.84
N LEU A 569 9.89 -27.81 -5.58
CA LEU A 569 10.62 -26.92 -4.68
C LEU A 569 12.06 -27.45 -4.50
N SER A 570 13.07 -26.61 -4.71
CA SER A 570 14.47 -26.98 -4.43
C SER A 570 14.75 -26.96 -2.93
N GLY A 571 15.62 -27.84 -2.45
CA GLY A 571 15.96 -27.94 -1.02
C GLY A 571 15.63 -29.31 -0.44
N PRO A 572 15.82 -29.47 0.88
CA PRO A 572 15.66 -30.76 1.53
C PRO A 572 14.18 -31.19 1.55
N PRO A 573 13.86 -32.47 1.30
CA PRO A 573 12.47 -32.96 1.23
C PRO A 573 11.66 -32.72 2.52
N ASP A 574 12.32 -32.76 3.67
CA ASP A 574 11.76 -32.50 5.01
C ASP A 574 11.79 -31.01 5.40
N GLY A 575 12.30 -30.15 4.53
CA GLY A 575 12.32 -28.70 4.73
C GLY A 575 10.93 -28.05 4.57
N LEU A 576 10.80 -26.85 5.14
CA LEU A 576 9.57 -26.05 5.11
C LEU A 576 9.50 -25.25 3.81
N ALA A 577 8.34 -25.20 3.16
CA ALA A 577 8.15 -24.33 1.99
C ALA A 577 8.28 -22.85 2.40
N LEU A 578 9.10 -22.09 1.69
CA LEU A 578 9.24 -20.66 1.92
C LEU A 578 8.12 -19.89 1.19
N LEU A 579 7.30 -19.17 1.94
CA LEU A 579 6.33 -18.21 1.41
C LEU A 579 6.94 -16.81 1.48
N VAL A 580 7.26 -16.22 0.33
CA VAL A 580 7.73 -14.82 0.27
C VAL A 580 6.55 -13.89 0.11
N VAL A 581 6.17 -13.17 1.16
CA VAL A 581 4.90 -12.42 1.22
C VAL A 581 5.12 -10.95 0.85
N PRO A 582 4.46 -10.42 -0.19
CA PRO A 582 4.44 -8.99 -0.49
C PRO A 582 3.81 -8.21 0.66
N SER A 583 4.51 -7.19 1.15
CA SER A 583 3.96 -6.35 2.23
C SER A 583 3.02 -5.29 1.66
N SER A 584 1.86 -5.07 2.28
CA SER A 584 1.00 -3.91 1.97
C SER A 584 1.70 -2.56 2.23
N ARG A 585 2.73 -2.55 3.09
CA ARG A 585 3.54 -1.37 3.42
C ARG A 585 4.64 -1.16 2.39
N HIS A 586 5.51 -2.16 2.20
CA HIS A 586 6.73 -2.00 1.42
C HIS A 586 6.64 -2.50 -0.02
N TYR A 587 5.61 -3.28 -0.37
CA TYR A 587 5.44 -3.92 -1.68
C TYR A 587 6.69 -4.68 -2.12
N ASP A 588 7.43 -4.16 -3.11
CA ASP A 588 8.68 -4.69 -3.65
C ASP A 588 9.94 -3.99 -3.13
N GLY A 589 9.79 -3.10 -2.13
CA GLY A 589 10.87 -2.32 -1.52
C GLY A 589 10.88 -0.85 -1.91
N ARG A 590 10.17 -0.42 -2.96
CA ARG A 590 10.16 0.99 -3.40
C ARG A 590 9.59 2.00 -2.39
N GLY A 591 8.92 1.50 -1.36
CA GLY A 591 8.41 2.30 -0.24
C GLY A 591 9.29 2.28 1.01
N ALA A 592 10.41 1.53 1.02
CA ALA A 592 11.19 1.27 2.22
C ALA A 592 11.94 2.49 2.78
N ASN A 593 12.05 3.58 2.03
CA ASN A 593 12.62 4.83 2.52
C ASN A 593 11.61 5.73 3.24
N LYS A 594 10.31 5.37 3.27
CA LYS A 594 9.24 6.22 3.80
C LYS A 594 8.93 5.87 5.27
N PRO A 595 9.23 6.74 6.25
CA PRO A 595 9.08 6.38 7.66
C PRO A 595 7.64 6.15 8.12
N TRP A 596 6.62 6.75 7.49
CA TRP A 596 5.22 6.42 7.79
C TRP A 596 4.89 4.95 7.48
N LEU A 597 5.52 4.35 6.45
CA LEU A 597 5.30 2.93 6.11
C LEU A 597 6.00 1.99 7.09
N HIS A 598 7.12 2.41 7.68
CA HIS A 598 7.78 1.65 8.74
C HIS A 598 6.97 1.65 10.03
N GLU A 599 6.37 2.78 10.38
CA GLU A 599 5.62 2.97 11.62
C GLU A 599 4.16 2.51 11.53
N ALA A 600 3.60 2.43 10.33
CA ALA A 600 2.32 1.77 10.09
C ALA A 600 2.42 0.30 10.52
N PRO A 601 1.53 -0.20 11.40
CA PRO A 601 1.54 -1.59 11.83
C PRO A 601 1.30 -2.54 10.66
N ASP A 602 1.99 -3.68 10.64
CA ASP A 602 1.55 -4.78 9.79
C ASP A 602 0.12 -5.23 10.21
N PRO A 603 -0.85 -5.36 9.28
CA PRO A 603 -2.23 -5.68 9.63
C PRO A 603 -2.39 -6.95 10.47
N MET A 604 -1.60 -7.99 10.18
CA MET A 604 -1.75 -9.30 10.82
C MET A 604 -0.90 -9.44 12.08
N THR A 605 0.36 -9.01 12.01
CA THR A 605 1.33 -9.21 13.11
C THR A 605 1.46 -8.02 14.05
N GLN A 606 0.99 -6.83 13.63
CA GLN A 606 1.16 -5.55 14.31
C GLN A 606 2.64 -5.13 14.52
N ILE A 607 3.56 -5.78 13.80
CA ILE A 607 4.99 -5.47 13.80
C ILE A 607 5.24 -4.20 12.99
N VAL A 608 6.11 -3.33 13.53
CA VAL A 608 6.59 -2.10 12.91
C VAL A 608 8.12 -2.12 12.82
N TRP A 609 8.72 -1.42 11.86
CA TRP A 609 10.17 -1.29 11.65
C TRP A 609 11.01 -2.57 11.42
N ASP A 610 10.50 -3.75 11.72
CA ASP A 610 11.22 -5.03 11.65
C ASP A 610 10.74 -5.91 10.48
N ALA A 611 11.67 -6.70 9.96
CA ALA A 611 11.37 -7.92 9.19
C ALA A 611 11.39 -9.12 10.15
N TRP A 612 10.61 -10.17 9.84
CA TRP A 612 10.50 -11.36 10.68
C TRP A 612 10.42 -12.64 9.85
N ALA A 613 10.68 -13.77 10.49
CA ALA A 613 10.35 -15.09 9.98
C ALA A 613 9.11 -15.59 10.73
N GLU A 614 7.99 -15.74 10.04
CA GLU A 614 6.76 -16.30 10.61
C GLU A 614 6.88 -17.82 10.66
N VAL A 615 6.92 -18.38 11.87
CA VAL A 615 7.17 -19.80 12.14
C VAL A 615 5.93 -20.43 12.77
N PRO A 616 5.42 -21.56 12.24
CA PRO A 616 4.29 -22.26 12.85
C PRO A 616 4.59 -22.69 14.29
N VAL A 617 3.61 -22.56 15.19
CA VAL A 617 3.80 -22.89 16.62
C VAL A 617 4.25 -24.35 16.83
N GLU A 618 3.77 -25.31 16.04
CA GLU A 618 4.18 -26.71 16.12
C GLU A 618 5.65 -26.89 15.75
N THR A 619 6.07 -26.23 14.68
CA THR A 619 7.46 -26.22 14.23
C THR A 619 8.36 -25.55 15.26
N ALA A 620 7.92 -24.43 15.84
CA ALA A 620 8.66 -23.73 16.88
C ALA A 620 8.83 -24.58 18.14
N ARG A 621 7.79 -25.29 18.58
CA ARG A 621 7.86 -26.26 19.70
C ARG A 621 8.88 -27.36 19.42
N ARG A 622 8.81 -27.98 18.23
CA ARG A 622 9.74 -29.04 17.81
C ARG A 622 11.20 -28.58 17.80
N LEU A 623 11.45 -27.34 17.35
CA LEU A 623 12.79 -26.77 17.24
C LEU A 623 13.22 -25.92 18.44
N ALA A 624 12.40 -25.89 19.51
CA ALA A 624 12.60 -25.07 20.70
C ALA A 624 12.87 -23.58 20.40
N ILE A 625 12.17 -23.01 19.41
CA ILE A 625 12.22 -21.60 19.02
C ILE A 625 11.18 -20.82 19.83
N ARG A 626 11.55 -19.62 20.31
CA ARG A 626 10.67 -18.69 21.03
C ARG A 626 10.47 -17.38 20.25
N GLU A 627 9.44 -16.63 20.61
CA GLU A 627 9.18 -15.30 20.04
C GLU A 627 10.41 -14.38 20.16
N GLY A 628 10.83 -13.82 19.03
CA GLY A 628 12.00 -12.96 18.89
C GLY A 628 13.35 -13.69 18.89
N ASP A 629 13.40 -15.03 18.96
CA ASP A 629 14.67 -15.74 18.74
C ASP A 629 15.15 -15.49 17.31
N LEU A 630 16.44 -15.21 17.13
CA LEU A 630 17.02 -15.11 15.80
C LEU A 630 17.10 -16.52 15.19
N VAL A 631 16.53 -16.68 14.00
CA VAL A 631 16.54 -17.94 13.26
C VAL A 631 17.27 -17.75 11.94
N GLN A 632 18.12 -18.71 11.58
CA GLN A 632 18.69 -18.80 10.24
C GLN A 632 17.81 -19.69 9.37
N LEU A 633 17.30 -19.12 8.27
CA LEU A 633 16.68 -19.82 7.17
C LEU A 633 17.78 -20.17 6.17
N SER A 634 17.90 -21.44 5.78
CA SER A 634 18.90 -21.87 4.80
C SER A 634 18.23 -22.63 3.65
N SER A 635 18.50 -22.22 2.41
CA SER A 635 18.13 -22.92 1.18
C SER A 635 19.40 -23.36 0.43
N PRO A 636 19.30 -24.17 -0.63
CA PRO A 636 20.44 -24.42 -1.53
C PRO A 636 21.01 -23.16 -2.18
N HIS A 637 20.28 -22.04 -2.11
CA HIS A 637 20.61 -20.81 -2.81
C HIS A 637 21.25 -19.74 -1.93
N GLY A 638 21.09 -19.83 -0.62
CA GLY A 638 21.65 -18.90 0.33
C GLY A 638 21.09 -19.08 1.75
N ALA A 639 21.45 -18.15 2.63
CA ALA A 639 20.95 -18.11 3.99
C ALA A 639 20.52 -16.70 4.39
N LEU A 640 19.60 -16.62 5.35
CA LEU A 640 19.00 -15.38 5.85
C LEU A 640 18.76 -15.51 7.35
N GLU A 641 19.07 -14.48 8.13
CA GLU A 641 18.76 -14.46 9.57
C GLU A 641 17.72 -13.40 9.89
N LEU A 642 16.65 -13.81 10.58
CA LEU A 642 15.54 -12.94 10.98
C LEU A 642 15.02 -13.34 12.36
N PRO A 643 14.48 -12.40 13.16
CA PRO A 643 13.75 -12.74 14.38
C PRO A 643 12.49 -13.55 14.06
N ALA A 644 12.23 -14.59 14.85
CA ALA A 644 11.05 -15.44 14.70
C ALA A 644 9.80 -14.76 15.28
N HIS A 645 8.71 -14.81 14.53
CA HIS A 645 7.35 -14.53 14.98
C HIS A 645 6.56 -15.84 14.97
N LEU A 646 6.02 -16.26 16.11
CA LEU A 646 5.29 -17.51 16.24
C LEU A 646 3.84 -17.34 15.78
N SER A 647 3.37 -18.24 14.90
CA SER A 647 2.06 -18.12 14.25
C SER A 647 1.26 -19.41 14.35
N GLU A 648 -0.01 -19.31 14.76
CA GLU A 648 -1.00 -20.40 14.67
C GLU A 648 -1.73 -20.40 13.31
N THR A 649 -1.49 -19.37 12.51
CA THR A 649 -2.24 -19.07 11.28
C THR A 649 -1.41 -19.32 10.03
N LEU A 650 -0.48 -20.26 10.11
CA LEU A 650 0.42 -20.66 9.03
C LEU A 650 0.49 -22.18 8.98
N HIS A 651 0.38 -22.75 7.78
CA HIS A 651 0.45 -24.18 7.56
C HIS A 651 1.76 -24.78 8.15
N PRO A 652 1.73 -25.88 8.92
CA PRO A 652 2.91 -26.41 9.63
C PRO A 652 4.11 -26.78 8.74
N GLY A 653 3.84 -27.06 7.46
CA GLY A 653 4.86 -27.34 6.43
C GLY A 653 5.47 -26.09 5.77
N ALA A 654 5.22 -24.89 6.29
CA ALA A 654 5.66 -23.62 5.69
C ALA A 654 6.38 -22.70 6.68
N VAL A 655 7.10 -21.72 6.15
CA VAL A 655 7.60 -20.54 6.85
C VAL A 655 7.35 -19.33 5.96
N ALA A 656 6.91 -18.20 6.52
CA ALA A 656 6.64 -16.99 5.74
C ALA A 656 7.60 -15.86 6.10
N VAL A 657 8.02 -15.10 5.08
CA VAL A 657 8.90 -13.93 5.25
C VAL A 657 8.36 -12.77 4.40
N PRO A 658 8.07 -11.60 4.98
CA PRO A 658 7.67 -10.44 4.21
C PRO A 658 8.86 -9.91 3.38
N THR A 659 8.59 -9.44 2.17
CA THR A 659 9.58 -8.80 1.29
C THR A 659 9.49 -7.26 1.32
N GLY A 660 10.45 -6.60 0.68
CA GLY A 660 10.54 -5.14 0.58
C GLY A 660 11.41 -4.47 1.66
N LEU A 661 12.07 -5.26 2.51
CA LEU A 661 13.12 -4.79 3.43
C LEU A 661 14.45 -5.48 3.10
N GLY A 662 15.53 -5.06 3.75
CA GLY A 662 16.88 -5.60 3.54
C GLY A 662 17.71 -4.86 2.51
N HIS A 663 17.39 -3.59 2.27
CA HIS A 663 18.16 -2.73 1.38
C HIS A 663 19.58 -2.53 1.90
N SER A 664 20.56 -2.57 0.99
CA SER A 664 21.94 -2.17 1.25
C SER A 664 22.19 -0.68 0.98
N GLU A 665 21.32 -0.06 0.19
CA GLU A 665 21.29 1.39 -0.07
C GLU A 665 19.87 1.94 0.13
N HIS A 666 19.44 2.97 -0.61
CA HIS A 666 18.07 3.53 -0.56
C HIS A 666 17.74 4.40 0.68
N GLY A 667 18.70 5.20 1.13
CA GLY A 667 18.49 6.22 2.17
C GLY A 667 18.47 5.69 3.60
N ARG A 668 18.37 6.60 4.57
CA ARG A 668 18.57 6.35 6.01
C ARG A 668 17.53 5.43 6.64
N TYR A 669 16.32 5.41 6.09
CA TYR A 669 15.21 4.61 6.61
C TYR A 669 15.18 3.19 6.04
N ALA A 670 15.74 2.94 4.85
CA ALA A 670 15.75 1.61 4.23
C ALA A 670 17.07 0.85 4.48
N LYS A 671 18.20 1.55 4.35
CA LYS A 671 19.54 0.95 4.38
C LYS A 671 19.75 0.19 5.67
N GLY A 672 20.05 -1.10 5.59
CA GLY A 672 20.39 -1.98 6.72
C GLY A 672 19.23 -2.28 7.68
N VAL A 673 17.98 -2.17 7.23
CA VAL A 673 16.79 -2.54 8.00
C VAL A 673 16.24 -3.87 7.48
N GLY A 674 16.10 -4.86 8.37
CA GLY A 674 15.63 -6.20 8.01
C GLY A 674 16.58 -6.94 7.07
N ALA A 675 16.04 -7.90 6.32
CA ALA A 675 16.79 -8.67 5.33
C ALA A 675 15.86 -9.19 4.23
N SER A 676 16.37 -9.28 2.99
CA SER A 676 15.55 -9.62 1.82
C SER A 676 15.48 -11.14 1.58
N PRO A 677 14.27 -11.72 1.44
CA PRO A 677 14.09 -13.14 1.12
C PRO A 677 14.58 -13.52 -0.28
N MET A 678 14.87 -12.55 -1.14
CA MET A 678 15.45 -12.77 -2.49
C MET A 678 16.76 -13.55 -2.47
N ARG A 679 17.50 -13.50 -1.34
CA ARG A 679 18.75 -14.26 -1.15
C ARG A 679 18.55 -15.77 -1.06
N LEU A 680 17.32 -16.24 -0.81
CA LEU A 680 16.99 -17.65 -0.65
C LEU A 680 16.45 -18.28 -1.94
N LEU A 681 16.14 -17.48 -2.96
CA LEU A 681 15.46 -17.92 -4.17
C LEU A 681 16.44 -18.29 -5.30
N PRO A 682 16.09 -19.24 -6.18
CA PRO A 682 16.81 -19.50 -7.42
C PRO A 682 16.63 -18.37 -8.43
N ALA A 683 17.55 -18.28 -9.38
CA ALA A 683 17.47 -17.34 -10.48
C ALA A 683 16.45 -17.70 -11.57
N GLN A 684 16.09 -18.97 -11.69
CA GLN A 684 15.45 -19.53 -12.89
C GLN A 684 14.02 -19.04 -13.08
N ALA A 685 13.70 -18.58 -14.28
CA ALA A 685 12.32 -18.29 -14.68
C ALA A 685 11.51 -19.58 -14.87
N ASP A 686 10.20 -19.47 -14.69
CA ASP A 686 9.24 -20.52 -15.04
C ASP A 686 9.26 -20.81 -16.56
N PRO A 687 9.35 -22.07 -17.02
CA PRO A 687 9.46 -22.36 -18.46
C PRO A 687 8.28 -21.86 -19.29
N THR A 688 7.07 -21.89 -18.75
CA THR A 688 5.84 -21.60 -19.50
C THR A 688 5.49 -20.11 -19.48
N SER A 689 5.48 -19.51 -18.29
CA SER A 689 5.16 -18.09 -18.11
C SER A 689 6.35 -17.16 -18.26
N GLN A 690 7.58 -17.69 -18.14
CA GLN A 690 8.81 -16.90 -18.05
C GLN A 690 8.83 -15.93 -16.84
N GLY A 691 7.94 -16.13 -15.86
CA GLY A 691 7.90 -15.33 -14.63
C GLY A 691 8.90 -15.80 -13.57
N LEU A 692 9.14 -14.96 -12.55
CA LEU A 692 9.98 -15.30 -11.40
C LEU A 692 9.19 -16.20 -10.42
N PRO A 693 9.66 -17.42 -10.10
CA PRO A 693 8.93 -18.28 -9.19
C PRO A 693 9.28 -18.01 -7.71
N TRP A 694 8.43 -17.27 -6.99
CA TRP A 694 8.66 -16.92 -5.58
C TRP A 694 8.43 -18.10 -4.63
N LEU A 695 7.49 -18.99 -4.96
CA LEU A 695 7.30 -20.27 -4.26
C LEU A 695 8.09 -21.38 -4.98
N SER A 696 9.39 -21.45 -4.69
CA SER A 696 10.30 -22.37 -5.40
C SER A 696 11.30 -23.11 -4.52
N VAL A 697 11.32 -22.85 -3.21
CA VAL A 697 12.33 -23.40 -2.30
C VAL A 697 11.74 -23.95 -1.01
N ARG A 698 12.40 -24.99 -0.49
CA ARG A 698 12.30 -25.46 0.89
C ARG A 698 13.50 -24.95 1.67
N VAL A 699 13.25 -24.53 2.90
CA VAL A 699 14.28 -24.05 3.82
C VAL A 699 14.34 -24.88 5.09
N THR A 700 15.52 -24.91 5.69
CA THR A 700 15.73 -25.42 7.04
C THR A 700 15.82 -24.25 8.01
N LEU A 701 15.31 -24.45 9.23
CA LEU A 701 15.37 -23.47 10.31
C LEU A 701 16.38 -23.91 11.35
N THR A 702 17.34 -23.03 11.64
CA THR A 702 18.30 -23.21 12.74
C THR A 702 18.17 -22.06 13.73
N ARG A 703 17.86 -22.38 14.98
CA ARG A 703 17.82 -21.39 16.07
C ARG A 703 19.22 -20.89 16.37
N ARG A 704 19.40 -19.56 16.42
CA ARG A 704 20.60 -18.91 16.95
C ARG A 704 20.42 -18.64 18.44
N ARG A 705 21.50 -18.68 19.22
CA ARG A 705 21.48 -18.35 20.66
C ARG A 705 21.48 -16.82 20.89
N VAL A 706 20.69 -16.10 20.10
CA VAL A 706 20.54 -14.64 20.14
C VAL A 706 19.05 -14.34 20.05
N ARG A 707 18.56 -13.40 20.86
CA ARG A 707 17.17 -12.95 20.83
C ARG A 707 17.13 -11.48 20.45
N LEU A 708 16.31 -11.14 19.48
CA LEU A 708 16.02 -9.78 19.02
C LEU A 708 14.50 -9.55 19.14
N PRO A 709 14.04 -8.85 20.18
CA PRO A 709 12.61 -8.60 20.33
C PRO A 709 12.08 -7.77 19.16
N LEU A 710 10.96 -8.22 18.61
CA LEU A 710 10.20 -7.54 17.57
C LEU A 710 9.52 -6.29 18.15
N ALA A 711 9.56 -5.18 17.42
CA ALA A 711 8.78 -4.00 17.75
C ALA A 711 7.32 -4.24 17.32
N THR A 712 6.49 -4.73 18.24
CA THR A 712 5.05 -4.94 18.01
C THR A 712 4.24 -3.90 18.78
N LEU A 713 3.16 -3.42 18.14
CA LEU A 713 2.18 -2.57 18.82
C LEU A 713 1.03 -3.37 19.44
N ALA A 714 0.99 -4.68 19.22
CA ALA A 714 -0.02 -5.55 19.81
C ALA A 714 0.21 -5.71 21.32
N GLY A 715 -0.87 -5.59 22.09
CA GLY A 715 -0.95 -5.98 23.49
C GLY A 715 -1.60 -7.34 23.66
N VAL A 716 -2.63 -7.41 24.51
CA VAL A 716 -3.53 -8.58 24.54
C VAL A 716 -4.32 -8.60 23.24
N THR A 717 -4.31 -9.73 22.54
CA THR A 717 -4.93 -9.86 21.21
C THR A 717 -6.08 -10.85 21.17
N GLU A 718 -6.45 -11.50 22.26
CA GLU A 718 -7.57 -12.46 22.31
C GLU A 718 -8.84 -11.73 22.75
N VAL A 719 -9.96 -11.97 22.06
CA VAL A 719 -11.26 -11.41 22.44
C VAL A 719 -11.67 -11.98 23.81
N ASP A 720 -11.93 -11.10 24.78
CA ASP A 720 -12.57 -11.48 26.05
C ASP A 720 -14.08 -11.20 25.92
N PRO A 721 -14.95 -12.21 25.78
CA PRO A 721 -16.39 -12.00 25.58
C PRO A 721 -17.10 -11.36 26.78
N ARG A 722 -16.41 -11.21 27.92
CA ARG A 722 -16.96 -10.51 29.09
C ARG A 722 -16.74 -9.00 29.02
N ARG A 723 -15.95 -8.53 28.07
CA ARG A 723 -15.60 -7.13 27.86
C ARG A 723 -16.15 -6.75 26.50
N GLU A 724 -17.19 -5.92 26.46
CA GLU A 724 -17.94 -5.49 25.26
C GLU A 724 -17.06 -4.63 24.32
N ILE A 725 -15.96 -5.20 23.81
CA ILE A 725 -14.92 -4.55 23.00
C ILE A 725 -15.16 -4.81 21.53
N ILE A 726 -15.38 -6.08 21.16
CA ILE A 726 -15.77 -6.51 19.82
C ILE A 726 -16.94 -7.45 19.98
N GLU A 727 -18.09 -7.04 19.45
CA GLU A 727 -19.30 -7.85 19.41
C GLU A 727 -19.40 -8.60 18.07
N THR A 728 -19.58 -9.91 18.15
CA THR A 728 -19.83 -10.77 16.99
C THR A 728 -21.16 -11.48 17.16
N VAL A 729 -21.96 -11.54 16.09
CA VAL A 729 -23.23 -12.28 16.05
C VAL A 729 -23.30 -13.08 14.76
N ASP A 730 -23.92 -14.25 14.80
CA ASP A 730 -24.17 -15.02 13.59
C ASP A 730 -25.25 -14.34 12.72
N LEU A 731 -25.26 -14.65 11.42
CA LEU A 731 -26.17 -14.03 10.45
C LEU A 731 -27.64 -14.25 10.78
N LYS A 732 -28.02 -15.41 11.34
CA LYS A 732 -29.41 -15.69 11.68
C LYS A 732 -29.86 -14.76 12.81
N THR A 733 -29.08 -14.68 13.88
CA THR A 733 -29.31 -13.76 14.99
C THR A 733 -29.32 -12.31 14.52
N PHE A 734 -28.43 -11.94 13.59
CA PHE A 734 -28.43 -10.61 12.97
C PHE A 734 -29.77 -10.27 12.31
N PHE A 735 -30.27 -11.13 11.41
CA PHE A 735 -31.55 -10.88 10.73
C PHE A 735 -32.75 -10.86 11.70
N GLU A 736 -32.72 -11.68 12.76
CA GLU A 736 -33.75 -11.63 13.80
C GLU A 736 -33.75 -10.31 14.57
N ARG A 737 -32.57 -9.76 14.92
CA ARG A 737 -32.45 -8.45 15.58
C ARG A 737 -32.86 -7.31 14.66
N GLU A 738 -32.47 -7.37 13.39
CA GLU A 738 -32.85 -6.39 12.37
C GLU A 738 -34.37 -6.31 12.21
N GLN A 739 -35.05 -7.46 12.15
CA GLN A 739 -36.52 -7.52 12.06
C GLN A 739 -37.24 -6.97 13.30
N LYS A 740 -36.68 -7.17 14.50
CA LYS A 740 -37.28 -6.70 15.75
C LYS A 740 -37.10 -5.20 15.98
N GLY A 741 -36.16 -4.55 15.28
CA GLY A 741 -35.87 -3.12 15.46
C GLY A 741 -35.44 -2.78 16.89
N GLU A 742 -34.82 -3.72 17.61
CA GLU A 742 -34.36 -3.50 18.97
C GLU A 742 -33.33 -2.36 18.98
N ALA A 743 -33.58 -1.33 19.80
CA ALA A 743 -32.64 -0.23 19.94
C ALA A 743 -31.33 -0.75 20.54
N PRO A 744 -30.17 -0.40 19.96
CA PRO A 744 -28.89 -1.04 20.29
C PRO A 744 -28.42 -0.80 21.74
N HIS A 745 -28.91 0.26 22.41
CA HIS A 745 -28.43 0.65 23.74
C HIS A 745 -29.52 1.14 24.68
N ARG A 746 -29.36 0.79 25.96
CA ARG A 746 -30.02 1.47 27.08
C ARG A 746 -29.05 2.51 27.64
N ALA A 747 -29.49 3.76 27.73
CA ALA A 747 -28.68 4.80 28.37
C ALA A 747 -28.40 4.42 29.83
N HIS A 748 -27.13 4.36 30.20
CA HIS A 748 -26.76 4.19 31.60
C HIS A 748 -27.17 5.43 32.42
N PRO A 749 -27.74 5.24 33.62
CA PRO A 749 -28.02 6.34 34.54
C PRO A 749 -26.76 7.16 34.81
N SER A 750 -26.90 8.48 34.86
CA SER A 750 -25.81 9.41 35.17
C SER A 750 -26.19 10.27 36.37
N LEU A 751 -25.20 10.59 37.21
CA LEU A 751 -25.35 11.61 38.24
C LEU A 751 -25.24 13.03 37.65
N TYR A 752 -24.73 13.17 36.43
CA TYR A 752 -24.63 14.43 35.70
C TYR A 752 -25.86 14.65 34.81
N PRO A 753 -26.32 15.90 34.65
CA PRO A 753 -27.37 16.22 33.70
C PRO A 753 -26.93 15.92 32.26
N ASP A 754 -27.89 15.65 31.39
CA ASP A 754 -27.62 15.46 29.98
C ASP A 754 -27.16 16.78 29.34
N VAL A 755 -26.01 16.72 28.67
CA VAL A 755 -25.43 17.86 27.94
C VAL A 755 -26.32 18.19 26.74
N GLN A 756 -26.71 19.45 26.61
CA GLN A 756 -27.46 19.97 25.47
C GLN A 756 -26.50 20.51 24.41
N TYR A 757 -26.71 20.14 23.16
CA TYR A 757 -25.90 20.60 22.02
C TYR A 757 -26.73 21.58 21.17
N PRO A 758 -26.47 22.90 21.20
CA PRO A 758 -27.36 23.90 20.60
C PRO A 758 -27.47 23.80 19.08
N GLU A 759 -26.34 23.65 18.38
CA GLU A 759 -26.30 23.65 16.91
C GLU A 759 -26.00 22.24 16.39
N HIS A 760 -24.78 21.76 16.57
CA HIS A 760 -24.28 20.49 16.00
C HIS A 760 -23.97 19.45 17.08
N ARG A 761 -23.98 18.16 16.73
CA ARG A 761 -23.38 17.08 17.53
C ARG A 761 -22.58 16.17 16.62
N TRP A 762 -21.27 16.37 16.56
CA TRP A 762 -20.40 15.57 15.70
C TRP A 762 -20.25 14.14 16.23
N GLY A 763 -20.39 13.16 15.34
CA GLY A 763 -20.25 11.74 15.68
C GLY A 763 -19.62 10.91 14.58
N MET A 764 -19.21 9.69 14.93
CA MET A 764 -18.57 8.77 13.99
C MET A 764 -19.09 7.35 14.16
N ALA A 765 -19.60 6.78 13.07
CA ALA A 765 -19.93 5.37 12.98
C ALA A 765 -18.83 4.60 12.23
N ILE A 766 -18.42 3.44 12.76
CA ILE A 766 -17.43 2.57 12.12
C ILE A 766 -18.08 1.21 11.88
N ASP A 767 -18.28 0.86 10.61
CA ASP A 767 -18.75 -0.45 10.20
C ASP A 767 -17.60 -1.46 10.24
N LEU A 768 -17.57 -2.28 11.28
CA LEU A 768 -16.53 -3.29 11.48
C LEU A 768 -16.58 -4.44 10.46
N ASP A 769 -17.75 -4.71 9.88
CA ASP A 769 -17.96 -5.77 8.89
C ASP A 769 -17.24 -5.44 7.57
N THR A 770 -17.15 -4.15 7.24
CA THR A 770 -16.40 -3.69 6.05
C THR A 770 -14.98 -3.23 6.40
N CYS A 771 -14.55 -3.29 7.66
CA CYS A 771 -13.21 -2.89 8.07
C CYS A 771 -12.18 -3.99 7.79
N ILE A 772 -11.45 -3.85 6.69
CA ILE A 772 -10.49 -4.87 6.26
C ILE A 772 -9.10 -4.81 6.92
N GLY A 773 -8.90 -4.00 7.96
CA GLY A 773 -7.58 -3.93 8.64
C GLY A 773 -6.44 -3.25 7.87
N CYS A 774 -6.70 -2.60 6.71
CA CYS A 774 -5.67 -2.12 5.78
C CYS A 774 -4.73 -0.98 6.26
N GLN A 775 -4.95 -0.43 7.46
CA GLN A 775 -4.15 0.65 8.08
C GLN A 775 -4.10 1.99 7.31
N ALA A 776 -4.82 2.15 6.19
CA ALA A 776 -4.82 3.39 5.41
C ALA A 776 -5.28 4.60 6.25
N CYS A 777 -6.29 4.40 7.11
CA CYS A 777 -6.81 5.41 8.01
C CYS A 777 -5.80 5.86 9.08
N VAL A 778 -4.86 5.01 9.48
CA VAL A 778 -3.77 5.34 10.41
C VAL A 778 -2.83 6.35 9.75
N VAL A 779 -2.29 6.01 8.58
CA VAL A 779 -1.34 6.88 7.86
C VAL A 779 -2.00 8.18 7.42
N ALA A 780 -3.26 8.15 6.97
CA ALA A 780 -3.98 9.37 6.63
C ALA A 780 -4.19 10.29 7.85
N CYS A 781 -4.46 9.73 9.03
CA CYS A 781 -4.56 10.49 10.27
C CYS A 781 -3.19 11.11 10.64
N GLN A 782 -2.10 10.37 10.47
CA GLN A 782 -0.75 10.88 10.69
C GLN A 782 -0.42 12.05 9.76
N ALA A 783 -0.66 11.87 8.46
CA ALA A 783 -0.38 12.87 7.43
C ALA A 783 -1.21 14.15 7.59
N GLU A 784 -2.50 14.01 7.93
CA GLU A 784 -3.40 15.15 8.09
C GLU A 784 -3.11 15.96 9.37
N ASN A 785 -2.80 15.26 10.47
CA ASN A 785 -2.76 15.87 11.79
C ASN A 785 -1.33 16.05 12.32
N ASN A 786 -0.32 16.10 11.45
CA ASN A 786 1.09 16.34 11.83
C ASN A 786 1.58 15.39 12.95
N VAL A 787 1.11 14.14 12.97
CA VAL A 787 1.55 13.16 13.98
C VAL A 787 2.97 12.74 13.64
N PRO A 788 3.94 12.92 14.55
CA PRO A 788 5.32 12.60 14.24
C PRO A 788 5.56 11.10 14.29
N VAL A 789 6.59 10.68 13.55
CA VAL A 789 7.15 9.34 13.64
C VAL A 789 8.05 9.24 14.88
N VAL A 790 7.97 8.15 15.64
CA VAL A 790 8.77 7.95 16.88
C VAL A 790 9.94 6.99 16.72
N GLY A 791 9.94 6.16 15.68
CA GLY A 791 11.00 5.19 15.41
C GLY A 791 10.86 3.86 16.17
N ARG A 792 11.72 2.89 15.82
CA ARG A 792 11.65 1.50 16.28
C ARG A 792 11.68 1.33 17.80
N ALA A 793 12.63 1.99 18.48
CA ALA A 793 12.86 1.79 19.91
C ALA A 793 11.67 2.26 20.76
N GLU A 794 11.14 3.45 20.47
CA GLU A 794 9.97 4.00 21.17
C GLU A 794 8.70 3.21 20.85
N ALA A 795 8.55 2.75 19.60
CA ALA A 795 7.45 1.88 19.21
C ALA A 795 7.48 0.55 19.99
N ALA A 796 8.65 -0.10 20.09
CA ALA A 796 8.83 -1.33 20.86
C ALA A 796 8.57 -1.15 22.36
N TYR A 797 8.80 0.05 22.91
CA TYR A 797 8.47 0.39 24.29
C TYR A 797 6.97 0.69 24.49
N GLY A 798 6.18 0.78 23.41
CA GLY A 798 4.75 1.11 23.48
C GLY A 798 4.45 2.62 23.48
N ARG A 799 5.40 3.46 23.05
CA ARG A 799 5.28 4.94 23.00
C ARG A 799 5.02 5.46 21.59
N ASN A 800 4.30 4.69 20.78
CA ASN A 800 3.82 5.16 19.47
C ASN A 800 2.82 6.32 19.63
N LEU A 801 2.74 7.19 18.62
CA LEU A 801 1.87 8.37 18.63
C LEU A 801 0.63 8.23 17.73
N HIS A 802 0.24 7.00 17.38
CA HIS A 802 -0.95 6.76 16.57
C HIS A 802 -2.24 7.22 17.29
N TRP A 803 -2.91 8.23 16.72
CA TRP A 803 -4.20 8.76 17.21
C TRP A 803 -5.39 7.86 16.90
N LEU A 804 -5.27 7.12 15.79
CA LEU A 804 -6.13 6.04 15.38
C LEU A 804 -5.23 4.83 15.21
N ARG A 805 -5.62 3.70 15.80
CA ARG A 805 -4.96 2.41 15.61
C ARG A 805 -5.97 1.41 15.11
N VAL A 806 -5.61 0.55 14.18
CA VAL A 806 -6.46 -0.58 13.79
C VAL A 806 -5.86 -1.83 14.40
N GLU A 807 -6.52 -2.30 15.47
CA GLU A 807 -6.11 -3.47 16.23
C GLU A 807 -6.63 -4.74 15.56
N ARG A 808 -5.85 -5.82 15.63
CA ARG A 808 -6.28 -7.16 15.25
C ARG A 808 -6.51 -7.99 16.50
N TRP A 809 -7.71 -8.52 16.63
CA TRP A 809 -8.14 -9.40 17.69
C TRP A 809 -8.34 -10.83 17.15
N TRP A 810 -8.06 -11.82 17.97
CA TRP A 810 -8.31 -13.24 17.72
C TRP A 810 -9.60 -13.63 18.41
N ASP A 811 -10.57 -14.05 17.62
CA ASP A 811 -11.81 -14.67 18.06
C ASP A 811 -11.65 -16.19 17.91
N ARG A 812 -11.79 -16.93 19.00
CA ARG A 812 -11.73 -18.40 19.00
C ARG A 812 -13.12 -19.04 18.99
N GLY A 813 -14.16 -18.22 18.80
CA GLY A 813 -15.56 -18.60 18.85
C GLY A 813 -16.09 -18.80 20.26
N HIS A 814 -17.42 -18.89 20.36
CA HIS A 814 -18.14 -19.16 21.60
C HIS A 814 -18.81 -20.53 21.51
N GLY A 815 -18.06 -21.59 21.81
CA GLY A 815 -18.57 -22.97 21.76
C GLY A 815 -17.57 -24.01 22.25
N PRO A 816 -18.02 -25.26 22.47
CA PRO A 816 -17.17 -26.34 22.98
C PRO A 816 -16.24 -26.97 21.92
N GLN A 817 -16.34 -26.58 20.65
CA GLN A 817 -15.48 -27.12 19.58
C GLN A 817 -14.34 -26.15 19.26
N PRO A 818 -13.09 -26.63 19.17
CA PRO A 818 -11.98 -25.78 18.75
C PRO A 818 -12.12 -25.40 17.27
N HIS A 819 -12.13 -24.10 17.00
CA HIS A 819 -12.09 -23.54 15.64
C HIS A 819 -10.70 -22.95 15.37
N ALA A 820 -10.33 -22.77 14.10
CA ALA A 820 -9.16 -21.97 13.75
C ALA A 820 -9.38 -20.53 14.23
N PRO A 821 -8.34 -19.81 14.70
CA PRO A 821 -8.50 -18.45 15.19
C PRO A 821 -8.95 -17.52 14.05
N GLU A 822 -10.02 -16.76 14.28
CA GLU A 822 -10.54 -15.77 13.34
C GLU A 822 -10.03 -14.39 13.69
N ALA A 823 -9.57 -13.63 12.70
CA ALA A 823 -9.13 -12.26 12.91
C ALA A 823 -10.32 -11.29 12.87
N ARG A 824 -10.39 -10.37 13.82
CA ARG A 824 -11.33 -9.23 13.83
C ARG A 824 -10.55 -7.92 13.89
N PHE A 825 -10.95 -6.94 13.09
CA PHE A 825 -10.29 -5.64 13.05
C PHE A 825 -11.11 -4.57 13.76
N LEU A 826 -10.48 -3.85 14.69
CA LEU A 826 -11.11 -2.78 15.45
C LEU A 826 -10.31 -1.49 15.29
N PRO A 827 -10.81 -0.50 14.53
CA PRO A 827 -10.30 0.85 14.54
C PRO A 827 -10.62 1.53 15.87
N MET A 828 -9.61 1.74 16.70
CA MET A 828 -9.72 2.41 17.99
C MET A 828 -9.11 3.83 17.92
N LEU A 829 -9.92 4.82 18.25
CA LEU A 829 -9.57 6.25 18.27
C LEU A 829 -10.26 6.95 19.44
N CYS A 830 -10.02 8.24 19.66
CA CYS A 830 -10.77 8.99 20.67
C CYS A 830 -12.28 8.93 20.40
N GLN A 831 -13.03 8.32 21.30
CA GLN A 831 -14.48 8.14 21.18
C GLN A 831 -15.29 9.43 21.42
N HIS A 832 -14.63 10.57 21.63
CA HIS A 832 -15.27 11.87 21.93
C HIS A 832 -16.43 11.77 22.93
N CYS A 833 -16.20 11.01 24.01
CA CYS A 833 -17.17 10.66 25.05
C CYS A 833 -17.99 11.86 25.55
N GLY A 834 -19.31 11.73 25.60
CA GLY A 834 -20.19 12.72 26.23
C GLY A 834 -20.02 12.80 27.75
N GLN A 835 -19.59 11.72 28.39
CA GLN A 835 -19.07 11.72 29.77
C GLN A 835 -17.60 11.32 29.73
N ALA A 836 -16.74 12.27 29.37
CA ALA A 836 -15.32 12.01 29.17
C ALA A 836 -14.54 11.93 30.50
N PRO A 837 -14.09 10.73 30.94
CA PRO A 837 -13.33 10.60 32.19
C PRO A 837 -11.95 11.29 32.12
N CYS A 838 -11.43 11.51 30.92
CA CYS A 838 -10.14 12.15 30.68
C CYS A 838 -10.13 13.67 30.88
N GLU A 839 -11.29 14.33 31.00
CA GLU A 839 -11.42 15.77 31.21
C GLU A 839 -11.26 16.21 32.68
N PRO A 840 -12.06 15.69 33.65
CA PRO A 840 -12.02 16.17 35.03
C PRO A 840 -10.66 15.93 35.72
N VAL A 841 -9.85 15.01 35.20
CA VAL A 841 -8.50 14.72 35.70
C VAL A 841 -7.42 15.67 35.17
N CYS A 842 -7.77 16.60 34.27
CA CYS A 842 -6.83 17.59 33.75
C CYS A 842 -6.79 18.82 34.66
N PRO A 843 -5.71 19.05 35.44
CA PRO A 843 -5.67 20.14 36.43
C PRO A 843 -5.62 21.54 35.81
N VAL A 844 -5.40 21.64 34.51
CA VAL A 844 -5.20 22.90 33.77
C VAL A 844 -6.23 23.13 32.68
N PHE A 845 -7.27 22.28 32.60
CA PHE A 845 -8.33 22.35 31.58
C PHE A 845 -7.80 22.33 30.13
N ALA A 846 -6.72 21.59 29.89
CA ALA A 846 -6.22 21.35 28.53
C ALA A 846 -7.09 20.36 27.74
N ALA A 847 -7.92 19.59 28.42
CA ALA A 847 -8.96 18.75 27.83
C ALA A 847 -10.31 19.19 28.40
N TYR A 848 -11.28 19.47 27.52
CA TYR A 848 -12.62 19.94 27.89
C TYR A 848 -13.61 19.62 26.76
N HIS A 849 -14.90 19.62 27.07
CA HIS A 849 -15.96 19.38 26.09
C HIS A 849 -16.40 20.69 25.40
N THR A 850 -16.55 20.68 24.07
CA THR A 850 -17.12 21.82 23.34
C THR A 850 -18.65 21.77 23.30
N ASP A 851 -19.27 22.90 22.95
CA ASP A 851 -20.73 23.01 22.77
C ASP A 851 -21.28 22.15 21.60
N GLU A 852 -20.40 21.53 20.81
CA GLU A 852 -20.74 20.64 19.68
C GLU A 852 -20.47 19.16 19.96
N GLY A 853 -20.14 18.82 21.20
CA GLY A 853 -19.88 17.44 21.60
C GLY A 853 -18.47 16.93 21.34
N LEU A 854 -17.55 17.80 20.93
CA LEU A 854 -16.15 17.41 20.74
C LEU A 854 -15.41 17.47 22.07
N ASN A 855 -14.80 16.35 22.45
CA ASN A 855 -13.69 16.41 23.39
C ASN A 855 -12.52 17.20 22.76
N ALA A 856 -12.21 18.39 23.24
CA ALA A 856 -11.11 19.22 22.76
C ALA A 856 -9.78 18.84 23.44
N GLN A 857 -8.67 19.05 22.73
CA GLN A 857 -7.32 18.98 23.29
C GLN A 857 -6.57 20.26 22.92
N VAL A 858 -6.35 21.10 23.92
CA VAL A 858 -5.63 22.38 23.79
C VAL A 858 -4.16 22.12 24.10
N TYR A 859 -3.34 22.01 23.06
CA TYR A 859 -1.95 21.54 23.17
C TYR A 859 -1.08 22.45 24.03
N ASN A 860 -1.15 23.77 23.83
CA ASN A 860 -0.35 24.78 24.55
C ASN A 860 -0.73 24.93 26.03
N ARG A 861 -1.89 24.43 26.45
CA ARG A 861 -2.31 24.41 27.87
C ARG A 861 -1.85 23.16 28.60
N CYS A 862 -1.47 22.11 27.87
CA CYS A 862 -1.09 20.83 28.47
C CYS A 862 0.28 20.94 29.18
N VAL A 863 0.29 20.70 30.49
CA VAL A 863 1.52 20.69 31.31
C VAL A 863 2.10 19.27 31.50
N GLY A 864 1.60 18.28 30.76
CA GLY A 864 2.19 16.94 30.72
C GLY A 864 2.01 16.06 31.96
N THR A 865 0.95 16.25 32.75
CA THR A 865 0.67 15.38 33.92
C THR A 865 0.36 13.93 33.55
N ARG A 866 -0.10 13.70 32.31
CA ARG A 866 -0.46 12.40 31.71
C ARG A 866 -1.67 11.68 32.31
N TYR A 867 -2.32 12.21 33.35
CA TYR A 867 -3.46 11.55 34.00
C TYR A 867 -4.65 11.37 33.02
N CYS A 868 -4.88 12.31 32.11
CA CYS A 868 -5.92 12.14 31.09
C CYS A 868 -5.73 10.89 30.20
N GLY A 869 -4.49 10.41 30.04
CA GLY A 869 -4.22 9.12 29.38
C GLY A 869 -4.58 7.92 30.23
N ASN A 870 -4.24 7.94 31.52
CA ASN A 870 -4.57 6.86 32.46
C ASN A 870 -6.08 6.70 32.66
N ASN A 871 -6.82 7.81 32.72
CA ASN A 871 -8.27 7.78 32.94
C ASN A 871 -9.08 7.55 31.65
N CYS A 872 -8.43 7.49 30.49
CA CYS A 872 -9.08 7.17 29.22
C CYS A 872 -9.18 5.64 29.08
N PRO A 873 -10.37 5.03 29.13
CA PRO A 873 -10.49 3.58 29.10
C PRO A 873 -10.02 2.95 27.78
N TYR A 874 -10.01 3.75 26.71
CA TYR A 874 -9.57 3.35 25.37
C TYR A 874 -8.05 3.50 25.15
N MET A 875 -7.31 4.15 26.07
CA MET A 875 -5.86 4.40 25.95
C MET A 875 -5.46 5.09 24.62
N VAL A 876 -6.28 6.04 24.16
CA VAL A 876 -6.16 6.76 22.87
C VAL A 876 -5.58 8.17 23.00
N ARG A 877 -5.21 8.59 24.22
CA ARG A 877 -4.39 9.79 24.44
C ARG A 877 -2.92 9.40 24.32
N ARG A 878 -2.18 10.10 23.46
CA ARG A 878 -0.77 9.84 23.15
C ARG A 878 0.10 10.95 23.70
N PHE A 879 1.23 10.61 24.30
CA PHE A 879 2.09 11.57 24.97
C PHE A 879 3.39 11.78 24.21
N ASN A 880 3.76 13.04 23.96
CA ASN A 880 5.05 13.38 23.37
C ASN A 880 6.17 13.25 24.39
N TRP A 881 6.86 12.12 24.38
CA TRP A 881 7.98 11.84 25.29
C TRP A 881 9.23 12.66 24.96
N HIS A 882 9.45 12.91 23.67
CA HIS A 882 10.63 13.59 23.13
C HIS A 882 10.22 14.77 22.27
N GLU A 883 11.21 15.58 21.90
CA GLU A 883 11.04 16.55 20.84
C GLU A 883 11.24 15.84 19.50
N TYR A 884 10.17 15.70 18.72
CA TYR A 884 10.19 14.98 17.45
C TYR A 884 10.37 15.91 16.25
N SER A 885 10.25 17.24 16.43
CA SER A 885 10.43 18.21 15.35
C SER A 885 11.90 18.42 14.93
N GLY A 886 12.86 17.93 15.74
CA GLY A 886 14.30 18.11 15.53
C GLY A 886 15.12 16.82 15.61
N PRO A 887 16.46 16.92 15.53
CA PRO A 887 17.34 15.77 15.68
C PRO A 887 17.22 15.16 17.09
N PRO A 888 17.39 13.83 17.23
CA PRO A 888 17.31 13.16 18.52
C PRO A 888 18.40 13.68 19.48
N PRO A 889 18.12 13.78 20.80
CA PRO A 889 19.16 14.03 21.80
C PRO A 889 20.27 12.97 21.76
N ALA A 890 21.54 13.40 21.89
CA ALA A 890 22.72 12.52 21.83
C ALA A 890 22.71 11.38 22.89
N GLU A 891 21.96 11.54 23.97
CA GLU A 891 21.87 10.60 25.10
C GLU A 891 20.96 9.38 24.84
N ILE A 892 20.14 9.40 23.78
CA ILE A 892 19.25 8.28 23.39
C ILE A 892 20.00 7.20 22.58
N LEU A 893 21.32 7.36 22.37
CA LEU A 893 22.21 6.43 21.69
C LEU A 893 22.60 5.23 22.58
N GLY A 894 21.61 4.48 23.07
CA GLY A 894 21.83 3.23 23.78
C GLY A 894 22.17 2.06 22.83
N PRO A 895 22.82 0.99 23.33
CA PRO A 895 23.30 -0.15 22.52
C PRO A 895 22.19 -1.02 21.87
N LEU A 896 20.91 -0.74 22.11
CA LEU A 896 19.79 -1.44 21.49
C LEU A 896 19.33 -0.72 20.21
N ARG A 897 20.06 -0.98 19.13
CA ARG A 897 19.67 -0.96 17.70
C ARG A 897 18.68 0.14 17.24
N ARG A 898 19.27 1.16 16.60
CA ARG A 898 18.73 2.33 15.86
C ARG A 898 17.87 3.30 16.69
N PRO A 899 18.42 4.48 17.06
CA PRO A 899 17.63 5.54 17.69
C PRO A 899 16.58 6.08 16.72
N TYR A 900 15.58 6.77 17.26
CA TYR A 900 14.77 7.70 16.48
C TYR A 900 15.66 8.65 15.68
N LEU A 901 15.40 8.84 14.38
CA LEU A 901 16.28 9.61 13.48
C LEU A 901 15.96 11.12 13.41
N GLY A 902 14.96 11.60 14.16
CA GLY A 902 14.44 12.97 14.02
C GLY A 902 13.52 13.10 12.81
N VAL A 903 12.68 14.16 12.76
CA VAL A 903 12.03 14.60 11.52
C VAL A 903 12.96 15.63 10.84
N PRO A 904 13.57 15.30 9.69
CA PRO A 904 14.41 16.23 8.94
C PRO A 904 13.62 17.46 8.49
N GLU A 905 14.31 18.60 8.37
CA GLU A 905 13.71 19.89 7.99
C GLU A 905 12.93 19.83 6.67
N SER A 906 13.39 19.04 5.70
CA SER A 906 12.66 18.86 4.43
C SER A 906 11.24 18.32 4.62
N PHE A 907 11.00 17.45 5.61
CA PHE A 907 9.67 16.95 5.94
C PHE A 907 8.79 18.00 6.62
N HIS A 908 9.32 19.12 7.09
CA HIS A 908 8.49 20.20 7.65
C HIS A 908 7.59 20.82 6.56
N LEU A 909 7.99 20.75 5.29
CA LEU A 909 7.18 21.18 4.15
C LEU A 909 5.91 20.33 3.93
N GLN A 910 5.85 19.12 4.49
CA GLN A 910 4.65 18.29 4.41
C GLN A 910 3.62 18.62 5.49
N LEU A 911 3.99 19.40 6.50
CA LEU A 911 3.14 19.65 7.66
C LEU A 911 1.93 20.49 7.26
N ASN A 912 0.76 20.05 7.72
CA ASN A 912 -0.50 20.75 7.60
C ASN A 912 -0.42 22.09 8.38
N PRO A 913 -0.51 23.24 7.71
CA PRO A 913 -0.43 24.54 8.39
C PRO A 913 -1.63 24.81 9.31
N ASP A 914 -2.74 24.09 9.13
CA ASP A 914 -3.97 24.28 9.90
C ASP A 914 -3.98 23.47 11.22
N VAL A 915 -2.91 22.73 11.50
CA VAL A 915 -2.78 21.88 12.69
C VAL A 915 -1.48 22.17 13.41
N THR A 916 -1.56 22.45 14.72
CA THR A 916 -0.40 22.66 15.58
C THR A 916 0.59 21.49 15.47
N VAL A 917 1.89 21.77 15.32
CA VAL A 917 2.96 20.79 15.52
C VAL A 917 3.28 20.78 17.01
N ARG A 918 3.22 19.62 17.66
CA ARG A 918 3.34 19.53 19.12
C ARG A 918 4.79 19.30 19.52
N GLY A 919 5.21 19.98 20.58
CA GLY A 919 6.50 19.76 21.21
C GLY A 919 6.45 18.69 22.30
N LYS A 920 7.61 18.46 22.93
CA LYS A 920 7.75 17.56 24.07
C LYS A 920 6.81 17.91 25.23
N GLY A 921 6.28 16.89 25.91
CA GLY A 921 5.54 17.03 27.16
C GLY A 921 4.03 17.26 26.98
N VAL A 922 3.52 17.18 25.76
CA VAL A 922 2.11 17.45 25.44
C VAL A 922 1.35 16.16 25.13
N MET A 923 0.10 16.08 25.60
CA MET A 923 -0.85 15.03 25.22
C MET A 923 -1.56 15.36 23.91
N GLU A 924 -1.78 14.33 23.11
CA GLU A 924 -2.49 14.36 21.84
C GLU A 924 -3.57 13.30 21.79
N LYS A 925 -4.49 13.44 20.84
CA LYS A 925 -5.54 12.45 20.55
C LYS A 925 -6.18 12.76 19.20
N CYS A 926 -6.95 11.81 18.68
CA CYS A 926 -7.90 12.09 17.60
C CYS A 926 -8.81 13.28 18.00
N THR A 927 -8.95 14.25 17.10
CA THR A 927 -9.76 15.46 17.27
C THR A 927 -10.98 15.49 16.34
N PHE A 928 -11.35 14.35 15.74
CA PHE A 928 -12.26 14.27 14.59
C PHE A 928 -11.87 15.21 13.43
N CYS A 929 -10.56 15.46 13.28
CA CYS A 929 -10.02 16.42 12.30
C CYS A 929 -10.69 17.80 12.43
N VAL A 930 -10.65 18.37 13.64
CA VAL A 930 -11.28 19.67 13.98
C VAL A 930 -10.97 20.79 12.98
N GLN A 931 -9.78 20.80 12.37
CA GLN A 931 -9.39 21.74 11.32
C GLN A 931 -10.29 21.63 10.06
N ARG A 932 -10.77 20.42 9.74
CA ARG A 932 -11.71 20.18 8.64
C ARG A 932 -13.14 20.53 9.04
N ILE A 933 -13.49 20.33 10.31
CA ILE A 933 -14.78 20.76 10.86
C ILE A 933 -14.89 22.30 10.76
N ALA A 934 -13.86 23.01 11.27
CA ALA A 934 -13.79 24.47 11.20
C ALA A 934 -13.91 24.97 9.76
N ALA A 935 -13.07 24.46 8.84
CA ALA A 935 -13.11 24.86 7.44
C ALA A 935 -14.47 24.59 6.75
N GLY A 936 -15.11 23.46 7.05
CA GLY A 936 -16.43 23.14 6.50
C GLY A 936 -17.54 24.05 7.03
N LYS A 937 -17.49 24.39 8.32
CA LYS A 937 -18.41 25.35 8.95
C LYS A 937 -18.21 26.76 8.41
N ASP A 938 -16.96 27.21 8.27
CA ASP A 938 -16.63 28.53 7.73
C ASP A 938 -17.15 28.66 6.30
N ARG A 939 -16.94 27.64 5.45
CA ARG A 939 -17.53 27.61 4.10
C ARG A 939 -19.05 27.68 4.12
N ALA A 940 -19.72 26.90 4.96
CA ALA A 940 -21.18 26.91 5.04
C ALA A 940 -21.71 28.29 5.49
N LYS A 941 -21.02 28.93 6.45
CA LYS A 941 -21.30 30.28 6.91
C LYS A 941 -21.11 31.32 5.80
N ASP A 942 -20.01 31.25 5.05
CA ASP A 942 -19.74 32.16 3.93
C ASP A 942 -20.78 32.01 2.81
N GLU A 943 -21.27 30.80 2.58
CA GLU A 943 -22.35 30.49 1.64
C GLU A 943 -23.76 30.71 2.23
N ALA A 944 -23.87 31.23 3.45
CA ALA A 944 -25.12 31.51 4.16
C ALA A 944 -26.11 30.33 4.22
N ARG A 945 -25.60 29.12 4.47
CA ARG A 945 -26.38 27.88 4.51
C ARG A 945 -25.93 26.97 5.66
N PRO A 946 -26.75 25.97 6.06
CA PRO A 946 -26.28 24.94 6.99
C PRO A 946 -25.19 24.05 6.36
N VAL A 947 -24.41 23.41 7.22
CA VAL A 947 -23.49 22.32 6.83
C VAL A 947 -24.31 21.16 6.28
N ARG A 948 -23.89 20.58 5.16
CA ARG A 948 -24.54 19.42 4.56
C ARG A 948 -23.81 18.12 4.93
N ASP A 949 -24.53 17.01 4.97
CA ASP A 949 -23.89 15.69 5.13
C ASP A 949 -22.86 15.42 4.03
N GLY A 950 -21.73 14.83 4.41
CA GLY A 950 -20.61 14.56 3.50
C GLY A 950 -19.74 15.76 3.12
N GLU A 951 -20.02 16.99 3.59
CA GLU A 951 -19.17 18.16 3.32
C GLU A 951 -17.91 18.21 4.18
N ILE A 952 -18.00 17.69 5.41
CA ILE A 952 -16.88 17.57 6.34
C ILE A 952 -16.49 16.10 6.39
N VAL A 953 -15.34 15.78 5.81
CA VAL A 953 -14.85 14.40 5.73
C VAL A 953 -13.48 14.33 6.43
N PRO A 954 -13.39 13.68 7.61
CA PRO A 954 -12.11 13.42 8.26
C PRO A 954 -11.18 12.58 7.40
N ALA A 955 -9.87 12.73 7.59
CA ALA A 955 -8.87 12.03 6.78
C ALA A 955 -9.00 10.49 6.83
N CYS A 956 -9.37 9.95 8.00
CA CYS A 956 -9.59 8.51 8.17
C CYS A 956 -10.79 7.98 7.36
N GLN A 957 -11.87 8.75 7.26
CA GLN A 957 -13.02 8.42 6.39
C GLN A 957 -12.67 8.59 4.92
N GLN A 958 -12.00 9.69 4.55
CA GLN A 958 -11.69 10.00 3.16
C GLN A 958 -10.85 8.89 2.52
N THR A 959 -9.82 8.41 3.21
CA THR A 959 -8.91 7.40 2.64
C THR A 959 -9.48 5.98 2.62
N CYS A 960 -10.49 5.66 3.44
CA CYS A 960 -10.92 4.28 3.71
C CYS A 960 -11.47 3.59 2.43
N PRO A 961 -10.80 2.56 1.89
CA PRO A 961 -11.18 1.95 0.61
C PRO A 961 -12.56 1.28 0.63
N THR A 962 -12.95 0.73 1.78
CA THR A 962 -14.23 0.06 1.99
C THR A 962 -15.33 0.98 2.51
N GLN A 963 -14.99 2.24 2.85
CA GLN A 963 -15.90 3.22 3.43
C GLN A 963 -16.52 2.80 4.77
N ALA A 964 -15.74 2.06 5.57
CA ALA A 964 -16.12 1.60 6.90
C ALA A 964 -16.37 2.77 7.88
N ILE A 965 -15.65 3.88 7.76
CA ILE A 965 -15.77 5.03 8.66
C ILE A 965 -16.73 6.05 8.05
N VAL A 966 -17.71 6.51 8.84
CA VAL A 966 -18.67 7.56 8.47
C VAL A 966 -18.75 8.59 9.59
N PHE A 967 -18.43 9.83 9.27
CA PHE A 967 -18.53 10.98 10.17
C PHE A 967 -19.61 11.95 9.65
N GLY A 968 -20.27 12.63 10.57
CA GLY A 968 -21.26 13.65 10.25
C GLY A 968 -21.91 14.23 11.52
N ASP A 969 -23.01 14.95 11.33
CA ASP A 969 -23.78 15.56 12.42
C ASP A 969 -24.90 14.61 12.89
N LEU A 970 -24.81 14.12 14.13
CA LEU A 970 -25.83 13.29 14.76
C LEU A 970 -27.14 14.03 15.02
N LYS A 971 -27.15 15.37 15.01
CA LYS A 971 -28.38 16.16 15.12
C LYS A 971 -29.15 16.27 13.81
N ASP A 972 -28.51 16.02 12.66
CA ASP A 972 -29.20 15.88 11.40
C ASP A 972 -29.70 14.43 11.27
N PRO A 973 -31.02 14.16 11.41
CA PRO A 973 -31.57 12.81 11.33
C PRO A 973 -31.42 12.21 9.92
N GLU A 974 -31.23 13.05 8.90
CA GLU A 974 -31.04 12.59 7.53
C GLU A 974 -29.58 12.24 7.21
N SER A 975 -28.64 12.63 8.07
CA SER A 975 -27.22 12.31 7.89
C SER A 975 -26.97 10.81 7.89
N ARG A 976 -25.96 10.39 7.11
CA ARG A 976 -25.58 8.98 7.05
C ARG A 976 -25.14 8.45 8.42
N VAL A 977 -24.45 9.26 9.22
CA VAL A 977 -23.99 8.84 10.56
C VAL A 977 -25.15 8.65 11.53
N ALA A 978 -26.16 9.53 11.53
CA ALA A 978 -27.33 9.39 12.39
C ALA A 978 -28.13 8.12 12.02
N LYS A 979 -28.28 7.82 10.72
CA LYS A 979 -28.93 6.58 10.27
C LYS A 979 -28.16 5.34 10.73
N LEU A 980 -26.83 5.37 10.69
CA LEU A 980 -25.98 4.27 11.16
C LEU A 980 -25.97 4.13 12.68
N SER A 981 -26.02 5.21 13.44
CA SER A 981 -26.04 5.16 14.92
C SER A 981 -27.31 4.53 15.49
N HIS A 982 -28.40 4.58 14.73
CA HIS A 982 -29.67 3.91 15.07
C HIS A 982 -29.80 2.50 14.47
N SER A 983 -28.75 1.98 13.81
CA SER A 983 -28.75 0.62 13.28
C SER A 983 -28.92 -0.40 14.44
N PRO A 984 -29.70 -1.48 14.25
CA PRO A 984 -29.77 -2.59 15.20
C PRO A 984 -28.42 -3.28 15.46
N ARG A 985 -27.42 -3.04 14.59
CA ARG A 985 -26.03 -3.51 14.74
C ARG A 985 -25.16 -2.58 15.57
N GLY A 986 -25.63 -1.36 15.85
CA GLY A 986 -24.85 -0.36 16.55
C GLY A 986 -24.46 -0.87 17.94
N TYR A 987 -23.22 -0.64 18.34
CA TYR A 987 -22.84 -0.75 19.74
C TYR A 987 -21.80 0.32 20.08
N HIS A 988 -21.56 0.54 21.37
CA HIS A 988 -20.57 1.46 21.89
C HIS A 988 -19.55 0.60 22.59
N VAL A 989 -18.29 0.71 22.18
CA VAL A 989 -17.20 -0.02 22.81
C VAL A 989 -17.09 0.38 24.28
N LEU A 990 -17.04 -0.62 25.16
CA LEU A 990 -17.07 -0.44 26.62
C LEU A 990 -18.29 0.34 27.10
N GLY A 991 -19.48 0.02 26.56
CA GLY A 991 -20.74 0.69 26.88
C GLY A 991 -21.07 0.69 28.37
N GLU A 992 -20.69 -0.39 29.06
CA GLU A 992 -20.90 -0.61 30.50
C GLU A 992 -20.29 0.48 31.40
N LEU A 993 -19.28 1.19 30.90
CA LEU A 993 -18.63 2.28 31.64
C LEU A 993 -19.43 3.59 31.63
N GLY A 994 -20.50 3.69 30.84
CA GLY A 994 -21.36 4.88 30.80
C GLY A 994 -20.68 6.14 30.25
N THR A 995 -19.58 6.02 29.50
CA THR A 995 -18.82 7.16 28.93
C THR A 995 -19.55 7.88 27.79
N ARG A 996 -20.60 7.26 27.23
CA ARG A 996 -21.43 7.77 26.11
C ARG A 996 -20.59 8.22 24.89
N PRO A 997 -19.89 7.30 24.19
CA PRO A 997 -19.19 7.58 22.92
C PRO A 997 -20.04 8.33 21.88
N ALA A 998 -19.37 9.08 21.00
CA ALA A 998 -19.97 9.90 19.94
C ALA A 998 -19.69 9.37 18.53
#